data_AF-A0A1Y1VC13-F1
#
_entry.id   AF-A0A1Y1VC13-F1
#
_cell.length_a   1.000
_cell.length_b   1.000
_cell.length_c   1.000
_cell.angle_alpha   90.00
_cell.angle_beta   90.00
_cell.angle_gamma   90.00
#
_symmetry.space_group_name_H-M   'P 1'
#
loop_
_entity.id
_entity.type
_entity.pdbx_description
1 polymer ?
#
loop_
_entity_poly.entity_id
_entity_poly.type
_entity_poly.pdbx_seq_one_letter_code
_entity_poly.pdbx_strand_id
1 'polypeptide(L)'
;MKGGGIFFHSERIDHGVSSLRNVTFKDIYSTTSSISRGHAISTYGYITINIDNLYCENINSYTSDGPLIFLNEDIDINIYNAYIKKIYGNGVGALFINTVNTNNVRIMVENLNFSDSYIKSYQNTAVLLWINGGRFVGTKWGLYQFENIHLCYKNKECAVNKDSISELDRSSIAQLYSRSTLIMEDVLFNNVYGETCFYNSRYSTTNIKNSNFSNIYEESGIFKFSSKDYFYGTFNIRNSTFNNNRSLKGGVIHVEDVENANYLIVFYDSFFYNNAAELYGGVIFSIHSSVKERVIFENCEFYNNTAEFGNLAYSLNIDSEPIFVYNDTSKLSQLKSIKNTFVTNPSKLVINEDSNKINDILSGDIIHDDIIVNIYDDYGSKFSFGSNVDKLNIDELVFFKVEIEDTEGKKDNVVLFGQTQEYCWEDACSINNIKIVGNPGNYVFKLKLLTYGSYSEFDDNEVSLDVTIKECDESKYIYQTKDHSVLKSCYTPHCDPSCNSGNCINDNVCDCSNTPYTGLHCNEYYKLERNIFMYDLYQIIAIVLFVITMICLALLLVYKNASIIKGGGFEFLIIILVGITYNCGYIIFLSKERLNVKRCVLMYAMRNMGFALVFGSILVKTLRIYIIFKHVRHSTSFKLYKMYLIIASIFLFHVMLLFLWICFDKISCNAQYTKDEKEFYDCQFPNTKIFSFVFNTSILIVGVILAYSIRYVNDNFKEQLAVPVYIYTVLSLFSEIVDHIDDLTLFFKDSVGVLVTSLSSLVVLYFLYIQKFYAVAHQNKRERSRNIGSVFVKQYPRRSGLS
;
A
#
# COMPACT_ATOMS: atom_id res chain seq x y z
N MET A 1 1.01 70.63 -11.10
CA MET A 1 1.02 70.11 -12.49
C MET A 1 1.96 70.96 -13.36
N LYS A 2 3.28 70.91 -13.13
CA LYS A 2 4.27 71.59 -13.98
C LYS A 2 5.32 70.56 -14.38
N GLY A 3 5.40 70.19 -15.66
CA GLY A 3 6.46 69.33 -16.18
C GLY A 3 6.11 68.72 -17.54
N GLY A 4 7.17 68.31 -18.24
CA GLY A 4 7.20 68.04 -19.68
C GLY A 4 8.09 69.06 -20.37
N GLY A 5 8.77 68.66 -21.44
CA GLY A 5 9.65 69.55 -22.19
C GLY A 5 8.92 70.80 -22.72
N ILE A 6 7.64 70.66 -23.07
CA ILE A 6 6.72 71.75 -23.38
C ILE A 6 5.42 71.58 -22.58
N PHE A 7 4.97 72.65 -21.93
CA PHE A 7 3.72 72.68 -21.16
C PHE A 7 2.75 73.73 -21.73
N PHE A 8 1.55 73.30 -22.11
CA PHE A 8 0.47 74.18 -22.54
C PHE A 8 -0.58 74.32 -21.44
N HIS A 9 -1.02 75.57 -21.20
CA HIS A 9 -2.10 75.88 -20.30
C HIS A 9 -3.07 76.85 -20.97
N SER A 10 -4.35 76.50 -21.02
CA SER A 10 -5.42 77.36 -21.53
C SER A 10 -6.62 77.32 -20.61
N GLU A 11 -7.35 78.42 -20.48
CA GLU A 11 -8.64 78.44 -19.80
C GLU A 11 -9.77 78.15 -20.80
N ARG A 12 -10.94 77.72 -20.30
CA ARG A 12 -12.07 77.27 -21.14
C ARG A 12 -12.65 78.34 -22.08
N ILE A 13 -12.37 79.62 -21.82
CA ILE A 13 -12.89 80.75 -22.59
C ILE A 13 -11.97 81.05 -23.79
N ASP A 14 -10.71 80.61 -23.75
CA ASP A 14 -9.70 80.91 -24.75
C ASP A 14 -9.49 79.74 -25.70
N HIS A 15 -10.02 79.84 -26.91
CA HIS A 15 -9.69 78.92 -28.01
C HIS A 15 -8.35 79.29 -28.63
N GLY A 16 -7.27 78.97 -27.93
CA GLY A 16 -5.90 79.14 -28.42
C GLY A 16 -5.56 78.13 -29.51
N VAL A 17 -4.75 78.56 -30.48
CA VAL A 17 -4.10 77.67 -31.46
C VAL A 17 -2.60 77.83 -31.31
N SER A 18 -1.89 76.71 -31.12
CA SER A 18 -0.44 76.67 -31.11
C SER A 18 0.08 75.80 -32.26
N SER A 19 1.21 76.20 -32.85
CA SER A 19 1.90 75.41 -33.86
C SER A 19 3.36 75.23 -33.46
N LEU A 20 3.78 73.97 -33.39
CA LEU A 20 5.14 73.52 -33.15
C LEU A 20 5.68 72.90 -34.44
N ARG A 21 6.90 73.29 -34.84
CA ARG A 21 7.56 72.72 -36.02
C ARG A 21 8.98 72.29 -35.69
N ASN A 22 9.40 71.15 -36.19
CA ASN A 22 10.74 70.59 -36.04
C ASN A 22 11.16 70.47 -34.56
N VAL A 23 10.33 69.82 -33.76
CA VAL A 23 10.57 69.66 -32.31
C VAL A 23 11.38 68.40 -32.06
N THR A 24 12.46 68.53 -31.29
CA THR A 24 13.32 67.41 -30.91
C THR A 24 13.41 67.28 -29.40
N PHE A 25 13.12 66.07 -28.89
CA PHE A 25 13.34 65.66 -27.52
C PHE A 25 14.34 64.49 -27.51
N LYS A 26 15.46 64.63 -26.80
CA LYS A 26 16.49 63.60 -26.77
C LYS A 26 17.12 63.47 -25.39
N ASP A 27 17.47 62.25 -25.01
CA ASP A 27 18.22 61.93 -23.80
C ASP A 27 17.54 62.46 -22.52
N ILE A 28 16.23 62.22 -22.41
CA ILE A 28 15.42 62.63 -21.26
C ILE A 28 15.35 61.47 -20.26
N TYR A 29 15.71 61.74 -19.01
CA TYR A 29 15.70 60.74 -17.94
C TYR A 29 14.86 61.25 -16.77
N SER A 30 13.75 60.57 -16.48
CA SER A 30 12.88 60.87 -15.33
C SER A 30 13.11 59.88 -14.21
N THR A 31 13.56 60.39 -13.06
CA THR A 31 13.85 59.62 -11.85
C THR A 31 12.83 59.85 -10.72
N THR A 32 11.78 60.64 -10.96
CA THR A 32 10.77 60.97 -9.93
C THR A 32 9.35 60.64 -10.41
N SER A 33 8.54 60.09 -9.51
CA SER A 33 7.15 59.72 -9.76
C SER A 33 6.25 60.97 -9.70
N SER A 34 6.12 61.71 -10.80
CA SER A 34 5.01 62.64 -10.93
C SER A 34 3.95 62.04 -11.84
N ILE A 35 2.89 61.52 -11.21
CA ILE A 35 1.65 61.12 -11.89
C ILE A 35 1.12 62.35 -12.66
N SER A 36 0.56 62.12 -13.84
CA SER A 36 -0.06 63.17 -14.69
C SER A 36 0.90 64.18 -15.36
N ARG A 37 2.00 63.71 -15.96
CA ARG A 37 2.90 64.54 -16.79
C ARG A 37 3.43 63.77 -17.99
N GLY A 38 3.46 64.42 -19.15
CA GLY A 38 4.13 63.91 -20.34
C GLY A 38 5.60 64.31 -20.36
N HIS A 39 6.49 63.44 -20.86
CA HIS A 39 7.93 63.72 -20.94
C HIS A 39 8.25 64.77 -22.01
N ALA A 40 7.60 64.68 -23.17
CA ALA A 40 7.76 65.66 -24.23
C ALA A 40 6.76 66.80 -24.07
N ILE A 41 5.46 66.47 -24.04
CA ILE A 41 4.39 67.46 -24.08
C ILE A 41 3.36 67.16 -22.99
N SER A 42 2.99 68.21 -22.26
CA SER A 42 1.91 68.18 -21.29
C SER A 42 0.96 69.32 -21.58
N THR A 43 -0.34 69.06 -21.47
CA THR A 43 -1.37 70.09 -21.70
C THR A 43 -2.38 70.10 -20.56
N TYR A 44 -2.96 71.27 -20.33
CA TYR A 44 -4.07 71.48 -19.40
C TYR A 44 -4.99 72.55 -19.99
N GLY A 45 -6.24 72.21 -20.31
CA GLY A 45 -7.22 73.17 -20.79
C GLY A 45 -7.76 72.90 -22.19
N TYR A 46 -8.27 73.94 -22.85
CA TYR A 46 -8.98 73.86 -24.12
C TYR A 46 -8.17 74.53 -25.24
N ILE A 47 -7.26 73.79 -25.87
CA ILE A 47 -6.34 74.35 -26.89
C ILE A 47 -6.24 73.45 -28.12
N THR A 48 -6.03 74.04 -29.29
CA THR A 48 -5.62 73.32 -30.49
C THR A 48 -4.11 73.37 -30.67
N ILE A 49 -3.46 72.23 -30.85
CA ILE A 49 -2.00 72.10 -31.00
C ILE A 49 -1.70 71.38 -32.32
N ASN A 50 -0.94 72.04 -33.20
CA ASN A 50 -0.44 71.45 -34.43
C ASN A 50 1.06 71.20 -34.32
N ILE A 51 1.51 69.97 -34.49
CA ILE A 51 2.90 69.56 -34.40
C ILE A 51 3.32 69.01 -35.76
N ASP A 52 4.36 69.57 -36.35
CA ASP A 52 4.96 69.10 -37.60
C ASP A 52 6.42 68.73 -37.34
N ASN A 53 6.81 67.50 -37.72
CA ASN A 53 8.14 66.93 -37.51
C ASN A 53 8.51 66.83 -36.02
N LEU A 54 7.94 65.85 -35.33
CA LEU A 54 8.30 65.51 -33.94
C LEU A 54 9.37 64.41 -33.93
N TYR A 55 10.51 64.66 -33.30
CA TYR A 55 11.56 63.66 -33.09
C TYR A 55 11.78 63.40 -31.60
N CYS A 56 11.66 62.15 -31.17
CA CYS A 56 11.89 61.72 -29.80
C CYS A 56 12.86 60.53 -29.76
N GLU A 57 14.00 60.65 -29.08
CA GLU A 57 14.97 59.56 -28.92
C GLU A 57 15.44 59.40 -27.46
N ASN A 58 15.55 58.15 -26.98
CA ASN A 58 16.20 57.82 -25.71
C ASN A 58 15.56 58.55 -24.51
N ILE A 59 14.25 58.36 -24.36
CA ILE A 59 13.46 58.94 -23.26
C ILE A 59 13.18 57.81 -22.26
N ASN A 60 13.67 57.94 -21.04
CA ASN A 60 13.61 56.90 -20.02
C ASN A 60 12.86 57.37 -18.76
N SER A 61 11.79 56.68 -18.41
CA SER A 61 11.04 56.85 -17.17
C SER A 61 11.29 55.67 -16.24
N TYR A 62 11.98 55.89 -15.12
CA TYR A 62 12.34 54.78 -14.20
C TYR A 62 11.35 54.56 -13.07
N THR A 63 10.50 55.53 -12.76
CA THR A 63 9.62 55.50 -11.57
C THR A 63 8.24 56.12 -11.81
N SER A 64 7.86 56.43 -13.05
CA SER A 64 6.61 57.13 -13.35
C SER A 64 5.95 56.68 -14.64
N ASP A 65 4.63 56.86 -14.68
CA ASP A 65 3.70 56.55 -15.78
C ASP A 65 3.88 57.46 -17.00
N GLY A 66 4.84 58.39 -16.95
CA GLY A 66 4.88 59.57 -17.82
C GLY A 66 4.80 59.19 -19.30
N PRO A 67 3.66 59.43 -19.99
CA PRO A 67 3.57 59.26 -21.43
C PRO A 67 4.52 60.22 -22.12
N LEU A 68 4.75 60.03 -23.41
CA LEU A 68 5.42 61.05 -24.20
C LEU A 68 4.57 62.33 -24.24
N ILE A 69 3.26 62.17 -24.43
CA ILE A 69 2.27 63.25 -24.51
C ILE A 69 1.16 63.00 -23.49
N PHE A 70 0.96 63.94 -22.57
CA PHE A 70 -0.10 63.91 -21.57
C PHE A 70 -1.13 64.99 -21.87
N LEU A 71 -2.39 64.61 -22.01
CA LEU A 71 -3.50 65.50 -22.33
C LEU A 71 -4.50 65.54 -21.18
N ASN A 72 -4.78 66.72 -20.65
CA ASN A 72 -5.79 66.92 -19.60
C ASN A 72 -6.84 67.94 -20.06
N GLU A 73 -8.11 67.59 -19.96
CA GLU A 73 -9.28 68.31 -20.52
C GLU A 73 -9.40 68.22 -22.06
N ASP A 74 -10.40 68.88 -22.65
CA ASP A 74 -10.75 68.70 -24.07
C ASP A 74 -9.80 69.46 -25.00
N ILE A 75 -8.92 68.73 -25.67
CA ILE A 75 -7.84 69.26 -26.53
C ILE A 75 -7.96 68.71 -27.95
N ASP A 76 -7.60 69.54 -28.92
CA ASP A 76 -7.40 69.12 -30.30
C ASP A 76 -5.90 69.08 -30.60
N ILE A 77 -5.33 67.91 -30.83
CA ILE A 77 -3.91 67.77 -31.18
C ILE A 77 -3.76 67.09 -32.54
N ASN A 78 -3.01 67.73 -33.43
CA ASN A 78 -2.64 67.19 -34.73
C ASN A 78 -1.13 67.01 -34.78
N ILE A 79 -0.65 65.81 -35.11
CA ILE A 79 0.78 65.48 -35.19
C ILE A 79 1.06 64.93 -36.58
N TYR A 80 1.92 65.62 -37.32
CA TYR A 80 2.36 65.22 -38.64
C TYR A 80 3.84 64.85 -38.58
N ASN A 81 4.20 63.69 -39.14
CA ASN A 81 5.58 63.20 -39.22
C ASN A 81 6.24 63.09 -37.84
N ALA A 82 5.96 61.99 -37.13
CA ALA A 82 6.56 61.73 -35.82
C ALA A 82 7.52 60.54 -35.89
N TYR A 83 8.74 60.72 -35.38
CA TYR A 83 9.77 59.69 -35.28
C TYR A 83 10.13 59.49 -33.83
N ILE A 84 9.73 58.35 -33.28
CA ILE A 84 9.87 58.03 -31.87
C ILE A 84 10.69 56.75 -31.74
N LYS A 85 11.79 56.81 -30.99
CA LYS A 85 12.72 55.69 -30.86
C LYS A 85 13.31 55.56 -29.46
N LYS A 86 13.53 54.34 -28.97
CA LYS A 86 14.15 54.08 -27.66
C LYS A 86 13.41 54.78 -26.53
N ILE A 87 12.10 54.62 -26.48
CA ILE A 87 11.31 55.09 -25.34
C ILE A 87 11.21 53.98 -24.32
N TYR A 88 11.54 54.30 -23.08
CA TYR A 88 11.46 53.43 -21.92
C TYR A 88 10.48 53.97 -20.88
N GLY A 89 9.48 53.16 -20.51
CA GLY A 89 8.53 53.48 -19.43
C GLY A 89 8.59 52.46 -18.30
N ASN A 90 8.48 52.91 -17.04
CA ASN A 90 8.33 52.05 -15.85
C ASN A 90 7.29 52.68 -14.89
N GLY A 91 6.00 52.50 -15.22
CA GLY A 91 4.86 53.07 -14.48
C GLY A 91 3.50 52.60 -15.05
N VAL A 92 2.40 53.14 -14.50
CA VAL A 92 1.00 52.69 -14.66
C VAL A 92 0.16 53.44 -15.73
N GLY A 93 0.75 53.85 -16.87
CA GLY A 93 0.02 54.63 -17.89
C GLY A 93 0.50 54.43 -19.33
N ALA A 94 0.06 55.31 -20.24
CA ALA A 94 0.44 55.17 -21.65
C ALA A 94 1.91 55.52 -21.94
N LEU A 95 2.53 54.90 -22.95
CA LEU A 95 3.86 55.29 -23.45
C LEU A 95 3.81 56.49 -24.37
N PHE A 96 2.82 56.54 -25.26
CA PHE A 96 2.75 57.57 -26.29
C PHE A 96 1.79 58.69 -25.89
N ILE A 97 0.49 58.39 -25.78
CA ILE A 97 -0.53 59.39 -25.46
C ILE A 97 -1.40 58.90 -24.32
N ASN A 98 -1.52 59.71 -23.27
CA ASN A 98 -2.44 59.50 -22.16
C ASN A 98 -3.38 60.69 -22.01
N THR A 99 -4.69 60.44 -21.96
CA THR A 99 -5.73 61.46 -21.80
C THR A 99 -6.46 61.31 -20.46
N VAL A 100 -6.66 62.41 -19.74
CA VAL A 100 -7.34 62.45 -18.43
C VAL A 100 -8.37 63.58 -18.39
N ASN A 101 -9.49 63.37 -17.69
CA ASN A 101 -10.60 64.33 -17.54
C ASN A 101 -11.16 64.90 -18.86
N THR A 102 -11.22 64.05 -19.89
CA THR A 102 -11.61 64.40 -21.25
C THR A 102 -13.01 63.86 -21.56
N ASN A 103 -13.79 64.63 -22.32
CA ASN A 103 -15.12 64.24 -22.83
C ASN A 103 -15.18 64.24 -24.36
N ASN A 104 -14.40 65.09 -25.01
CA ASN A 104 -14.37 65.25 -26.46
C ASN A 104 -12.97 65.61 -26.99
N VAL A 105 -11.93 64.95 -26.50
CA VAL A 105 -10.57 65.13 -27.02
C VAL A 105 -10.47 64.65 -28.46
N ARG A 106 -9.76 65.37 -29.34
CA ARG A 106 -9.47 64.92 -30.71
C ARG A 106 -7.97 64.82 -30.93
N ILE A 107 -7.51 63.63 -31.28
CA ILE A 107 -6.11 63.35 -31.55
C ILE A 107 -6.01 62.85 -32.98
N MET A 108 -5.27 63.57 -33.83
CA MET A 108 -4.94 63.14 -35.17
C MET A 108 -3.43 63.01 -35.28
N VAL A 109 -2.96 61.84 -35.70
CA VAL A 109 -1.54 61.63 -35.93
C VAL A 109 -1.38 60.97 -37.30
N GLU A 110 -0.55 61.56 -38.16
CA GLU A 110 -0.24 61.08 -39.51
C GLU A 110 1.27 60.83 -39.64
N ASN A 111 1.63 59.72 -40.27
CA ASN A 111 3.02 59.32 -40.51
C ASN A 111 3.83 59.21 -39.20
N LEU A 112 3.44 58.26 -38.34
CA LEU A 112 4.15 57.91 -37.11
C LEU A 112 5.07 56.72 -37.34
N ASN A 113 6.34 56.85 -36.99
CA ASN A 113 7.28 55.74 -36.88
C ASN A 113 7.73 55.59 -35.43
N PHE A 114 7.44 54.43 -34.84
CA PHE A 114 7.75 54.11 -33.46
C PHE A 114 8.62 52.84 -33.44
N SER A 115 9.83 52.92 -32.89
CA SER A 115 10.79 51.82 -32.95
C SER A 115 11.64 51.62 -31.69
N ASP A 116 12.16 50.41 -31.49
CA ASP A 116 13.09 50.03 -30.41
C ASP A 116 12.64 50.53 -29.03
N SER A 117 11.34 50.49 -28.76
CA SER A 117 10.76 51.08 -27.56
C SER A 117 10.08 50.00 -26.74
N TYR A 118 10.23 50.11 -25.43
CA TYR A 118 9.77 49.11 -24.49
C TYR A 118 9.28 49.76 -23.22
N ILE A 119 8.28 49.19 -22.59
CA ILE A 119 7.88 49.59 -21.25
C ILE A 119 8.03 48.37 -20.37
N LYS A 120 8.55 48.59 -19.16
CA LYS A 120 8.85 47.59 -18.16
C LYS A 120 8.15 48.06 -16.90
N SER A 121 6.86 47.77 -16.81
CA SER A 121 6.09 48.04 -15.59
C SER A 121 5.96 46.75 -14.79
N TYR A 122 6.23 46.82 -13.49
CA TYR A 122 5.90 45.75 -12.55
C TYR A 122 4.40 45.74 -12.18
N GLN A 123 3.61 46.67 -12.73
CA GLN A 123 2.18 46.83 -12.52
C GLN A 123 1.44 46.78 -13.87
N ASN A 124 0.28 46.12 -13.92
CA ASN A 124 -0.34 45.66 -15.18
C ASN A 124 -0.83 46.74 -16.14
N THR A 125 -0.81 48.04 -15.79
CA THR A 125 -1.71 49.03 -16.40
C THR A 125 -1.13 49.88 -17.53
N ALA A 126 0.06 49.57 -18.02
CA ALA A 126 0.66 50.44 -19.03
C ALA A 126 0.31 49.96 -20.46
N VAL A 127 0.28 50.90 -21.40
CA VAL A 127 -0.28 50.70 -22.75
C VAL A 127 0.42 51.64 -23.73
N LEU A 128 0.35 51.43 -25.05
CA LEU A 128 0.84 52.46 -25.99
C LEU A 128 -0.07 53.71 -25.97
N LEU A 129 -1.39 53.50 -26.02
CA LEU A 129 -2.41 54.54 -26.08
C LEU A 129 -3.44 54.39 -24.95
N TRP A 130 -3.62 55.44 -24.15
CA TRP A 130 -4.69 55.54 -23.17
C TRP A 130 -5.62 56.70 -23.54
N ILE A 131 -6.82 56.36 -24.02
CA ILE A 131 -7.80 57.34 -24.49
C ILE A 131 -9.07 57.25 -23.64
N ASN A 132 -9.48 58.38 -23.10
CA ASN A 132 -10.68 58.58 -22.31
C ASN A 132 -11.50 59.66 -22.99
N GLY A 133 -12.81 59.47 -23.18
CA GLY A 133 -13.74 60.47 -23.72
C GLY A 133 -13.23 61.26 -24.94
N GLY A 134 -13.15 60.63 -26.11
CA GLY A 134 -12.83 61.34 -27.35
C GLY A 134 -12.57 60.47 -28.57
N ARG A 135 -11.89 61.04 -29.57
CA ARG A 135 -11.57 60.40 -30.84
C ARG A 135 -10.08 60.47 -31.14
N PHE A 136 -9.50 59.32 -31.43
CA PHE A 136 -8.15 59.18 -31.96
C PHE A 136 -8.19 58.70 -33.41
N VAL A 137 -7.43 59.35 -34.28
CA VAL A 137 -7.27 58.97 -35.69
C VAL A 137 -5.78 58.85 -36.02
N GLY A 138 -5.37 57.66 -36.45
CA GLY A 138 -4.03 57.38 -36.91
C GLY A 138 -3.98 56.87 -38.34
N THR A 139 -3.19 57.52 -39.19
CA THR A 139 -2.98 57.14 -40.59
C THR A 139 -1.50 56.96 -40.92
N LYS A 140 -1.13 55.86 -41.59
CA LYS A 140 0.23 55.50 -42.04
C LYS A 140 1.21 55.34 -40.88
N TRP A 141 0.99 54.36 -40.01
CA TRP A 141 1.81 54.18 -38.79
C TRP A 141 2.62 52.90 -38.85
N GLY A 142 3.88 52.98 -38.45
CA GLY A 142 4.74 51.82 -38.29
C GLY A 142 5.19 51.66 -36.85
N LEU A 143 4.84 50.53 -36.22
CA LEU A 143 5.40 50.06 -34.96
C LEU A 143 6.37 48.91 -35.25
N TYR A 144 7.67 49.22 -35.25
CA TYR A 144 8.74 48.28 -35.58
C TYR A 144 9.52 47.89 -34.32
N GLN A 145 9.51 46.60 -33.95
CA GLN A 145 10.20 46.12 -32.74
C GLN A 145 9.68 46.83 -31.48
N PHE A 146 8.35 46.90 -31.35
CA PHE A 146 7.67 47.49 -30.20
C PHE A 146 7.36 46.39 -29.16
N GLU A 147 8.22 46.28 -28.14
CA GLU A 147 8.05 45.28 -27.07
C GLU A 147 7.34 45.90 -25.87
N ASN A 148 6.03 45.70 -25.71
CA ASN A 148 5.27 46.23 -24.55
C ASN A 148 5.47 45.39 -23.24
N ILE A 149 4.98 45.95 -22.11
CA ILE A 149 5.12 45.69 -20.65
C ILE A 149 5.31 44.29 -20.14
N HIS A 150 4.92 43.30 -20.90
CA HIS A 150 4.99 41.95 -20.44
C HIS A 150 6.08 41.17 -21.18
N LEU A 151 7.27 41.77 -21.29
CA LEU A 151 8.52 41.02 -21.53
C LEU A 151 8.68 39.84 -20.56
N CYS A 152 8.05 39.93 -19.39
CA CYS A 152 7.91 38.83 -18.47
C CYS A 152 7.09 37.65 -19.04
N TYR A 153 6.14 37.84 -19.97
CA TYR A 153 5.49 36.74 -20.70
C TYR A 153 6.46 36.10 -21.69
N LYS A 154 7.28 36.90 -22.38
CA LYS A 154 8.35 36.39 -23.25
C LYS A 154 9.37 35.55 -22.47
N ASN A 155 9.71 35.95 -21.24
CA ASN A 155 10.69 35.28 -20.38
C ASN A 155 10.08 34.30 -19.35
N LYS A 156 8.75 34.21 -19.25
CA LYS A 156 8.00 33.47 -18.21
C LYS A 156 8.30 33.90 -16.76
N GLU A 157 8.51 35.19 -16.54
CA GLU A 157 8.89 35.81 -15.25
C GLU A 157 7.79 36.70 -14.65
N CYS A 158 6.57 36.71 -15.20
CA CYS A 158 5.51 37.61 -14.69
C CYS A 158 5.10 37.18 -13.27
N ALA A 159 5.33 38.04 -12.28
CA ALA A 159 4.93 37.78 -10.91
C ALA A 159 3.41 37.93 -10.76
N VAL A 160 2.71 36.82 -10.48
CA VAL A 160 1.27 36.83 -10.19
C VAL A 160 1.06 37.26 -8.73
N ASN A 161 1.21 38.55 -8.43
CA ASN A 161 0.71 39.07 -7.16
C ASN A 161 -0.82 39.17 -7.26
N LYS A 162 -1.52 38.14 -6.78
CA LYS A 162 -2.99 38.01 -6.81
C LYS A 162 -3.73 39.06 -5.96
N ASP A 163 -3.03 39.79 -5.10
CA ASP A 163 -3.68 40.54 -4.01
C ASP A 163 -3.94 42.04 -4.29
N SER A 164 -3.54 42.64 -5.42
CA SER A 164 -3.66 44.11 -5.51
C SER A 164 -3.68 44.78 -6.89
N ILE A 165 -4.16 44.15 -7.97
CA ILE A 165 -4.25 44.86 -9.27
C ILE A 165 -5.61 44.63 -9.91
N SER A 166 -6.32 45.71 -10.23
CA SER A 166 -7.54 45.70 -11.03
C SER A 166 -7.31 44.91 -12.33
N GLU A 167 -8.17 43.93 -12.62
CA GLU A 167 -8.12 43.06 -13.81
C GLU A 167 -8.29 43.84 -15.14
N LEU A 168 -8.45 45.17 -15.11
CA LEU A 168 -8.94 46.02 -16.19
C LEU A 168 -7.89 46.54 -17.18
N ASP A 169 -6.60 46.49 -16.87
CA ASP A 169 -5.62 47.35 -17.57
C ASP A 169 -4.54 46.59 -18.36
N ARG A 170 -4.78 45.36 -18.81
CA ARG A 170 -3.75 44.45 -19.39
C ARG A 170 -3.52 44.56 -20.91
N SER A 171 -3.89 45.68 -21.55
CA SER A 171 -3.80 45.80 -23.01
C SER A 171 -2.52 46.44 -23.54
N SER A 172 -2.02 45.94 -24.68
CA SER A 172 -0.70 46.30 -25.21
C SER A 172 -0.72 47.49 -26.19
N ILE A 173 -1.78 47.70 -26.95
CA ILE A 173 -1.84 48.77 -27.98
C ILE A 173 -2.71 49.93 -27.52
N ALA A 174 -3.96 49.67 -27.12
CA ALA A 174 -4.87 50.75 -26.75
C ALA A 174 -5.87 50.38 -25.65
N GLN A 175 -6.19 51.38 -24.83
CA GLN A 175 -7.28 51.37 -23.86
C GLN A 175 -8.23 52.53 -24.15
N LEU A 176 -9.51 52.21 -24.37
CA LEU A 176 -10.55 53.17 -24.72
C LEU A 176 -11.66 53.23 -23.67
N TYR A 177 -11.69 54.31 -22.88
CA TYR A 177 -12.73 54.58 -21.87
C TYR A 177 -13.76 55.62 -22.34
N SER A 178 -14.90 55.67 -21.66
CA SER A 178 -15.91 56.73 -21.80
C SER A 178 -16.40 56.98 -23.24
N ARG A 179 -16.80 55.91 -23.95
CA ARG A 179 -17.34 55.98 -25.33
C ARG A 179 -16.34 56.51 -26.37
N SER A 180 -15.05 56.21 -26.18
CA SER A 180 -14.01 56.67 -27.08
C SER A 180 -14.02 55.94 -28.43
N THR A 181 -13.54 56.62 -29.47
CA THR A 181 -13.39 56.05 -30.82
C THR A 181 -11.92 56.04 -31.23
N LEU A 182 -11.42 54.87 -31.62
CA LEU A 182 -10.11 54.68 -32.24
C LEU A 182 -10.27 54.36 -33.72
N ILE A 183 -9.53 55.07 -34.58
CA ILE A 183 -9.48 54.82 -36.02
C ILE A 183 -8.02 54.67 -36.42
N MET A 184 -7.68 53.56 -37.06
CA MET A 184 -6.33 53.25 -37.51
C MET A 184 -6.35 52.77 -38.97
N GLU A 185 -5.64 53.48 -39.84
CA GLU A 185 -5.54 53.16 -41.26
C GLU A 185 -4.07 53.06 -41.71
N ASP A 186 -3.76 52.03 -42.50
CA ASP A 186 -2.43 51.75 -43.01
C ASP A 186 -1.40 51.59 -41.86
N VAL A 187 -1.72 50.76 -40.87
CA VAL A 187 -0.88 50.55 -39.68
C VAL A 187 -0.19 49.19 -39.69
N LEU A 188 1.11 49.17 -39.38
CA LEU A 188 1.89 47.95 -39.15
C LEU A 188 2.18 47.78 -37.65
N PHE A 189 1.69 46.69 -37.07
CA PHE A 189 2.04 46.20 -35.74
C PHE A 189 2.95 45.00 -35.88
N ASN A 190 4.18 45.08 -35.35
CA ASN A 190 5.15 43.99 -35.43
C ASN A 190 5.89 43.77 -34.10
N ASN A 191 6.00 42.50 -33.69
CA ASN A 191 6.68 42.05 -32.45
C ASN A 191 6.05 42.61 -31.17
N VAL A 192 4.72 42.57 -31.06
CA VAL A 192 3.98 43.00 -29.86
C VAL A 192 3.81 41.81 -28.90
N TYR A 193 4.01 42.04 -27.60
CA TYR A 193 3.89 41.03 -26.55
C TYR A 193 3.03 41.53 -25.38
N GLY A 194 2.10 40.72 -24.88
CA GLY A 194 1.19 41.08 -23.80
C GLY A 194 0.19 39.98 -23.41
N GLU A 195 -0.93 40.40 -22.78
CA GLU A 195 -2.11 39.55 -22.61
C GLU A 195 -3.13 39.74 -23.73
N THR A 196 -3.43 40.99 -24.11
CA THR A 196 -4.25 41.31 -25.29
C THR A 196 -3.87 42.67 -25.88
N CYS A 197 -4.21 42.95 -27.14
CA CYS A 197 -3.83 44.22 -27.78
C CYS A 197 -4.76 45.38 -27.44
N PHE A 198 -6.06 45.14 -27.37
CA PHE A 198 -7.06 46.21 -27.28
C PHE A 198 -8.01 46.01 -26.12
N TYR A 199 -8.24 47.07 -25.36
CA TYR A 199 -9.31 47.17 -24.38
C TYR A 199 -10.28 48.27 -24.80
N ASN A 200 -11.55 47.90 -24.95
CA ASN A 200 -12.64 48.83 -25.21
C ASN A 200 -13.65 48.77 -24.07
N SER A 201 -13.94 49.92 -23.47
CA SER A 201 -15.06 50.05 -22.53
C SER A 201 -16.41 49.97 -23.25
N ARG A 202 -17.51 49.89 -22.47
CA ARG A 202 -18.87 49.84 -23.03
C ARG A 202 -19.12 51.05 -23.96
N TYR A 203 -19.60 50.77 -25.17
CA TYR A 203 -19.86 51.75 -26.25
C TYR A 203 -18.61 52.39 -26.89
N SER A 204 -17.38 51.99 -26.52
CA SER A 204 -16.18 52.37 -27.27
C SER A 204 -16.12 51.62 -28.61
N THR A 205 -15.56 52.26 -29.64
CA THR A 205 -15.45 51.68 -30.99
C THR A 205 -14.03 51.77 -31.53
N THR A 206 -13.53 50.69 -32.10
CA THR A 206 -12.24 50.62 -32.78
C THR A 206 -12.44 50.23 -34.23
N ASN A 207 -11.95 51.06 -35.16
CA ASN A 207 -12.00 50.82 -36.59
C ASN A 207 -10.58 50.70 -37.13
N ILE A 208 -10.27 49.58 -37.79
CA ILE A 208 -8.94 49.26 -38.32
C ILE A 208 -9.06 48.95 -39.80
N LYS A 209 -8.23 49.56 -40.64
CA LYS A 209 -8.29 49.39 -42.10
C LYS A 209 -6.89 49.29 -42.70
N ASN A 210 -6.72 48.40 -43.67
CA ASN A 210 -5.46 48.25 -44.43
C ASN A 210 -4.23 48.01 -43.53
N SER A 211 -4.42 47.31 -42.41
CA SER A 211 -3.38 47.16 -41.39
C SER A 211 -2.82 45.75 -41.34
N ASN A 212 -1.59 45.60 -40.83
CA ASN A 212 -0.92 44.32 -40.69
C ASN A 212 -0.51 44.08 -39.23
N PHE A 213 -0.91 42.94 -38.69
CA PHE A 213 -0.58 42.43 -37.36
C PHE A 213 0.32 41.21 -37.54
N SER A 214 1.62 41.39 -37.29
CA SER A 214 2.62 40.37 -37.54
C SER A 214 3.46 40.04 -36.31
N ASN A 215 3.76 38.76 -36.10
CA ASN A 215 4.63 38.29 -35.01
C ASN A 215 4.17 38.77 -33.62
N ILE A 216 2.87 38.78 -33.36
CA ILE A 216 2.30 39.17 -32.07
C ILE A 216 2.16 37.94 -31.16
N TYR A 217 2.53 38.06 -29.89
CA TYR A 217 2.29 37.05 -28.86
C TYR A 217 1.47 37.63 -27.72
N GLU A 218 0.20 37.26 -27.64
CA GLU A 218 -0.73 37.75 -26.62
C GLU A 218 -1.39 36.55 -25.95
N GLU A 219 -1.33 36.43 -24.63
CA GLU A 219 -1.84 35.26 -23.88
C GLU A 219 -3.30 34.94 -24.22
N SER A 220 -4.14 35.98 -24.33
CA SER A 220 -5.57 35.94 -24.64
C SER A 220 -5.90 36.51 -26.03
N GLY A 221 -4.98 36.38 -26.98
CA GLY A 221 -5.19 36.83 -28.36
C GLY A 221 -5.23 38.35 -28.52
N ILE A 222 -5.29 38.81 -29.77
CA ILE A 222 -5.27 40.25 -30.11
C ILE A 222 -6.53 40.96 -29.60
N PHE A 223 -7.69 40.29 -29.67
CA PHE A 223 -8.96 40.80 -29.19
C PHE A 223 -9.55 39.86 -28.13
N LYS A 224 -9.64 40.33 -26.89
CA LYS A 224 -10.29 39.63 -25.78
C LYS A 224 -11.69 40.20 -25.53
N PHE A 225 -12.64 39.33 -25.20
CA PHE A 225 -13.98 39.70 -24.74
C PHE A 225 -14.33 38.92 -23.46
N SER A 226 -14.64 39.65 -22.39
CA SER A 226 -14.93 39.10 -21.07
C SER A 226 -15.76 40.09 -20.26
N SER A 227 -16.86 39.60 -19.68
CA SER A 227 -17.71 40.33 -18.74
C SER A 227 -17.00 40.57 -17.40
N LYS A 228 -16.18 39.61 -16.96
CA LYS A 228 -15.41 39.71 -15.72
C LYS A 228 -14.38 40.84 -15.79
N ASP A 229 -13.69 40.94 -16.93
CA ASP A 229 -12.61 41.91 -17.14
C ASP A 229 -13.10 43.20 -17.82
N TYR A 230 -14.42 43.34 -18.04
CA TYR A 230 -15.07 44.47 -18.71
C TYR A 230 -14.57 44.79 -20.13
N PHE A 231 -14.08 43.78 -20.86
CA PHE A 231 -13.71 43.90 -22.26
C PHE A 231 -14.96 43.89 -23.15
N TYR A 232 -15.35 45.07 -23.61
CA TYR A 232 -16.59 45.32 -24.36
C TYR A 232 -16.31 46.02 -25.70
N GLY A 233 -17.37 46.54 -26.33
CA GLY A 233 -17.28 47.50 -27.41
C GLY A 233 -17.25 46.89 -28.80
N THR A 234 -17.13 47.76 -29.79
CA THR A 234 -17.26 47.38 -31.19
C THR A 234 -15.93 47.46 -31.92
N PHE A 235 -15.61 46.44 -32.71
CA PHE A 235 -14.41 46.35 -33.52
C PHE A 235 -14.80 46.13 -34.98
N ASN A 236 -14.38 47.02 -35.87
CA ASN A 236 -14.57 46.87 -37.31
C ASN A 236 -13.20 46.83 -37.98
N ILE A 237 -12.84 45.68 -38.53
CA ILE A 237 -11.55 45.44 -39.19
C ILE A 237 -11.80 45.22 -40.67
N ARG A 238 -11.08 45.94 -41.54
CA ARG A 238 -11.24 45.85 -42.99
C ARG A 238 -9.91 45.68 -43.69
N ASN A 239 -9.86 44.80 -44.69
CA ASN A 239 -8.71 44.63 -45.58
C ASN A 239 -7.38 44.54 -44.80
N SER A 240 -7.36 43.76 -43.71
CA SER A 240 -6.21 43.69 -42.80
C SER A 240 -5.64 42.29 -42.74
N THR A 241 -4.36 42.17 -42.41
CA THR A 241 -3.64 40.89 -42.35
C THR A 241 -3.21 40.57 -40.93
N PHE A 242 -3.41 39.32 -40.52
CA PHE A 242 -2.97 38.74 -39.25
C PHE A 242 -2.04 37.56 -39.56
N ASN A 243 -0.74 37.77 -39.40
CA ASN A 243 0.29 36.82 -39.82
C ASN A 243 1.22 36.40 -38.67
N ASN A 244 1.38 35.09 -38.45
CA ASN A 244 2.29 34.53 -37.46
C ASN A 244 2.04 35.06 -36.04
N ASN A 245 0.78 35.19 -35.64
CA ASN A 245 0.40 35.58 -34.27
C ASN A 245 0.17 34.34 -33.41
N ARG A 246 0.46 34.43 -32.11
CA ARG A 246 0.46 33.31 -31.18
C ARG A 246 -0.25 33.65 -29.88
N SER A 247 -0.99 32.69 -29.32
CA SER A 247 -1.63 32.81 -27.99
C SER A 247 -1.76 31.45 -27.30
N LEU A 248 -2.25 31.43 -26.05
CA LEU A 248 -2.63 30.17 -25.39
C LEU A 248 -3.96 29.62 -25.97
N LYS A 249 -4.95 30.50 -26.11
CA LYS A 249 -6.27 30.21 -26.70
C LYS A 249 -6.68 31.37 -27.58
N GLY A 250 -7.18 31.09 -28.78
CA GLY A 250 -7.66 32.11 -29.70
C GLY A 250 -6.52 32.97 -30.26
N GLY A 251 -5.84 32.52 -31.30
CA GLY A 251 -4.65 33.21 -31.84
C GLY A 251 -4.88 34.69 -32.19
N VAL A 252 -6.13 35.06 -32.51
CA VAL A 252 -6.55 36.44 -32.77
C VAL A 252 -7.70 36.86 -31.86
N ILE A 253 -8.69 36.01 -31.63
CA ILE A 253 -9.90 36.34 -30.85
C ILE A 253 -10.08 35.35 -29.71
N HIS A 254 -10.29 35.87 -28.51
CA HIS A 254 -10.59 35.10 -27.33
C HIS A 254 -11.90 35.61 -26.70
N VAL A 255 -12.90 34.73 -26.64
CA VAL A 255 -14.19 35.00 -25.98
C VAL A 255 -14.38 34.04 -24.80
N GLU A 256 -14.43 34.58 -23.60
CA GLU A 256 -14.72 33.81 -22.36
C GLU A 256 -16.19 34.01 -21.95
N ASP A 257 -16.44 34.23 -20.66
CA ASP A 257 -17.75 34.61 -20.16
C ASP A 257 -18.11 36.04 -20.58
N VAL A 258 -19.26 36.17 -21.26
CA VAL A 258 -19.74 37.42 -21.84
C VAL A 258 -21.23 37.66 -21.54
N GLU A 259 -21.76 37.08 -20.46
CA GLU A 259 -23.19 37.11 -20.10
C GLU A 259 -23.80 38.53 -20.17
N ASN A 260 -23.03 39.56 -19.77
CA ASN A 260 -23.46 40.96 -19.75
C ASN A 260 -22.68 41.87 -20.72
N ALA A 261 -21.82 41.29 -21.55
CA ALA A 261 -20.94 42.02 -22.43
C ALA A 261 -21.67 42.51 -23.68
N ASN A 262 -21.64 43.82 -23.91
CA ASN A 262 -22.06 44.38 -25.18
C ASN A 262 -20.85 44.56 -26.08
N TYR A 263 -20.57 43.54 -26.88
CA TYR A 263 -19.49 43.55 -27.86
C TYR A 263 -19.96 43.09 -29.24
N LEU A 264 -19.23 43.53 -30.27
CA LEU A 264 -19.37 43.14 -31.66
C LEU A 264 -18.01 43.25 -32.34
N ILE A 265 -17.57 42.22 -33.04
CA ILE A 265 -16.37 42.28 -33.87
C ILE A 265 -16.66 41.74 -35.27
N VAL A 266 -16.31 42.55 -36.27
CA VAL A 266 -16.53 42.20 -37.67
C VAL A 266 -15.25 42.39 -38.46
N PHE A 267 -14.85 41.35 -39.18
CA PHE A 267 -13.75 41.36 -40.13
C PHE A 267 -14.30 41.31 -41.55
N TYR A 268 -13.85 42.24 -42.39
CA TYR A 268 -14.17 42.28 -43.81
C TYR A 268 -12.89 42.09 -44.63
N ASP A 269 -12.93 41.19 -45.62
CA ASP A 269 -11.88 41.02 -46.63
C ASP A 269 -10.47 40.89 -46.01
N SER A 270 -10.36 40.20 -44.88
CA SER A 270 -9.14 40.13 -44.07
C SER A 270 -8.47 38.75 -44.14
N PHE A 271 -7.17 38.71 -43.90
CA PHE A 271 -6.33 37.55 -44.12
C PHE A 271 -5.71 37.04 -42.82
N PHE A 272 -5.78 35.73 -42.59
CA PHE A 272 -5.31 35.07 -41.36
C PHE A 272 -4.35 33.94 -41.71
N TYR A 273 -3.05 34.20 -41.54
CA TYR A 273 -1.98 33.33 -41.98
C TYR A 273 -1.08 32.90 -40.83
N ASN A 274 -0.80 31.60 -40.73
CA ASN A 274 0.19 31.06 -39.79
C ASN A 274 -0.08 31.45 -38.32
N ASN A 275 -1.32 31.76 -37.95
CA ASN A 275 -1.66 32.06 -36.55
C ASN A 275 -1.78 30.75 -35.77
N ALA A 276 -1.31 30.74 -34.54
CA ALA A 276 -1.30 29.54 -33.72
C ALA A 276 -1.83 29.78 -32.31
N ALA A 277 -2.62 28.86 -31.80
CA ALA A 277 -2.92 28.77 -30.37
C ALA A 277 -2.25 27.51 -29.80
N GLU A 278 -1.72 27.59 -28.58
CA GLU A 278 -1.11 26.42 -27.93
C GLU A 278 -2.15 25.33 -27.63
N LEU A 279 -3.38 25.72 -27.26
CA LEU A 279 -4.45 24.80 -26.86
C LEU A 279 -5.63 24.83 -27.85
N TYR A 280 -6.42 25.90 -27.84
CA TYR A 280 -7.73 25.92 -28.49
C TYR A 280 -7.86 27.09 -29.46
N GLY A 281 -8.40 26.85 -30.66
CA GLY A 281 -8.84 27.91 -31.56
C GLY A 281 -7.69 28.71 -32.17
N GLY A 282 -7.07 28.21 -33.24
CA GLY A 282 -5.88 28.84 -33.84
C GLY A 282 -6.12 30.28 -34.33
N VAL A 283 -7.37 30.66 -34.62
CA VAL A 283 -7.78 32.06 -34.83
C VAL A 283 -8.74 32.51 -33.75
N ILE A 284 -9.79 31.72 -33.47
CA ILE A 284 -10.82 32.09 -32.48
C ILE A 284 -11.07 30.96 -31.48
N PHE A 285 -11.07 31.33 -30.20
CA PHE A 285 -11.57 30.52 -29.10
C PHE A 285 -12.82 31.17 -28.51
N SER A 286 -13.85 30.36 -28.27
CA SER A 286 -15.14 30.80 -27.71
C SER A 286 -15.82 29.70 -26.91
N ILE A 287 -16.38 30.05 -25.76
CA ILE A 287 -17.13 29.13 -24.88
C ILE A 287 -18.53 29.67 -24.51
N HIS A 288 -19.05 30.64 -25.28
CA HIS A 288 -20.32 31.28 -24.96
C HIS A 288 -21.29 31.27 -26.15
N SER A 289 -22.57 31.05 -25.88
CA SER A 289 -23.64 30.88 -26.89
C SER A 289 -23.89 32.12 -27.75
N SER A 290 -23.66 33.33 -27.21
CA SER A 290 -23.92 34.60 -27.90
C SER A 290 -22.93 34.95 -29.03
N VAL A 291 -21.88 34.16 -29.25
CA VAL A 291 -20.81 34.45 -30.21
C VAL A 291 -21.31 34.52 -31.65
N LYS A 292 -22.25 33.67 -32.03
CA LYS A 292 -22.85 33.64 -33.37
C LYS A 292 -23.35 35.01 -33.84
N GLU A 293 -23.93 35.81 -32.95
CA GLU A 293 -24.49 37.13 -33.31
C GLU A 293 -23.47 38.27 -33.21
N ARG A 294 -22.26 38.00 -32.68
CA ARG A 294 -21.31 39.03 -32.25
C ARG A 294 -19.94 38.93 -32.90
N VAL A 295 -19.58 37.79 -33.47
CA VAL A 295 -18.31 37.60 -34.18
C VAL A 295 -18.60 37.20 -35.62
N ILE A 296 -18.19 38.06 -36.55
CA ILE A 296 -18.50 37.91 -37.97
C ILE A 296 -17.22 38.01 -38.79
N PHE A 297 -17.00 37.01 -39.64
CA PHE A 297 -15.97 37.00 -40.67
C PHE A 297 -16.63 37.05 -42.05
N GLU A 298 -16.50 38.17 -42.74
CA GLU A 298 -17.04 38.38 -44.07
C GLU A 298 -15.90 38.39 -45.10
N ASN A 299 -15.96 37.45 -46.05
CA ASN A 299 -14.99 37.28 -47.14
C ASN A 299 -13.52 37.22 -46.68
N CYS A 300 -13.28 36.66 -45.48
CA CYS A 300 -11.94 36.50 -44.93
C CYS A 300 -11.25 35.23 -45.46
N GLU A 301 -9.92 35.17 -45.43
CA GLU A 301 -9.16 33.97 -45.82
C GLU A 301 -8.30 33.43 -44.70
N PHE A 302 -8.26 32.11 -44.58
CA PHE A 302 -7.56 31.40 -43.52
C PHE A 302 -6.60 30.40 -44.13
N TYR A 303 -5.31 30.51 -43.80
CA TYR A 303 -4.29 29.60 -44.31
C TYR A 303 -3.28 29.23 -43.23
N ASN A 304 -3.05 27.93 -43.07
CA ASN A 304 -2.03 27.36 -42.18
C ASN A 304 -2.12 27.86 -40.72
N ASN A 305 -3.34 28.08 -40.22
CA ASN A 305 -3.55 28.34 -38.79
C ASN A 305 -3.56 27.01 -38.02
N THR A 306 -3.10 26.98 -36.77
CA THR A 306 -2.88 25.73 -36.02
C THR A 306 -3.30 25.84 -34.54
N ALA A 307 -3.88 24.78 -34.00
CA ALA A 307 -4.09 24.60 -32.56
C ALA A 307 -4.10 23.10 -32.22
N GLU A 308 -4.04 22.73 -30.94
CA GLU A 308 -4.30 21.34 -30.52
C GLU A 308 -5.72 20.94 -30.95
N PHE A 309 -6.69 21.80 -30.63
CA PHE A 309 -8.09 21.64 -30.99
C PHE A 309 -8.63 22.88 -31.71
N GLY A 310 -9.09 22.70 -32.95
CA GLY A 310 -9.68 23.76 -33.75
C GLY A 310 -8.63 24.72 -34.33
N ASN A 311 -7.94 24.30 -35.37
CA ASN A 311 -6.95 25.09 -36.13
C ASN A 311 -7.48 26.46 -36.56
N LEU A 312 -8.78 26.60 -36.81
CA LEU A 312 -9.46 27.87 -37.06
C LEU A 312 -10.28 28.30 -35.86
N ALA A 313 -11.29 27.50 -35.49
CA ALA A 313 -12.28 27.88 -34.50
C ALA A 313 -12.51 26.77 -33.46
N TYR A 314 -12.54 27.19 -32.20
CA TYR A 314 -13.07 26.43 -31.08
C TYR A 314 -14.33 27.13 -30.55
N SER A 315 -15.45 26.43 -30.47
CA SER A 315 -16.75 26.99 -30.05
C SER A 315 -17.43 26.14 -28.98
N LEU A 316 -18.41 26.67 -28.26
CA LEU A 316 -19.13 25.92 -27.23
C LEU A 316 -19.89 24.73 -27.83
N ASN A 317 -20.57 24.96 -28.94
CA ASN A 317 -21.30 23.99 -29.76
C ASN A 317 -21.50 24.56 -31.17
N ILE A 318 -21.99 23.74 -32.10
CA ILE A 318 -22.24 24.17 -33.49
C ILE A 318 -23.11 25.45 -33.58
N ASP A 319 -24.10 25.59 -32.69
CA ASP A 319 -25.03 26.73 -32.70
C ASP A 319 -24.42 28.04 -32.19
N SER A 320 -23.29 27.97 -31.49
CA SER A 320 -22.54 29.11 -30.96
C SER A 320 -21.39 29.58 -31.86
N GLU A 321 -21.14 28.90 -32.98
CA GLU A 321 -20.03 29.23 -33.87
C GLU A 321 -20.11 30.66 -34.42
N PRO A 322 -18.96 31.32 -34.65
CA PRO A 322 -18.91 32.59 -35.36
C PRO A 322 -19.56 32.50 -36.74
N ILE A 323 -20.11 33.61 -37.20
CA ILE A 323 -20.66 33.69 -38.56
C ILE A 323 -19.51 33.85 -39.56
N PHE A 324 -19.44 32.93 -40.51
CA PHE A 324 -18.55 33.01 -41.67
C PHE A 324 -19.39 33.23 -42.93
N VAL A 325 -19.25 34.39 -43.55
CA VAL A 325 -19.95 34.76 -44.79
C VAL A 325 -18.93 34.81 -45.93
N TYR A 326 -19.23 34.11 -47.02
CA TYR A 326 -18.42 34.11 -48.22
C TYR A 326 -19.28 34.42 -49.44
N ASN A 327 -18.70 35.13 -50.40
CA ASN A 327 -19.30 35.32 -51.72
C ASN A 327 -19.49 33.98 -52.45
N ASP A 328 -18.56 33.03 -52.26
CA ASP A 328 -18.68 31.64 -52.70
C ASP A 328 -19.20 30.76 -51.55
N THR A 329 -20.44 30.31 -51.67
CA THR A 329 -21.11 29.49 -50.64
C THR A 329 -20.45 28.14 -50.39
N SER A 330 -19.62 27.65 -51.31
CA SER A 330 -18.90 26.37 -51.16
C SER A 330 -17.66 26.47 -50.27
N LYS A 331 -17.14 27.68 -50.01
CA LYS A 331 -15.89 27.87 -49.26
C LYS A 331 -16.00 27.42 -47.80
N LEU A 332 -17.14 27.71 -47.15
CA LEU A 332 -17.38 27.30 -45.76
C LEU A 332 -17.47 25.79 -45.60
N SER A 333 -18.17 25.09 -46.51
CA SER A 333 -18.27 23.63 -46.46
C SER A 333 -16.92 22.94 -46.72
N GLN A 334 -16.09 23.51 -47.60
CA GLN A 334 -14.72 23.05 -47.78
C GLN A 334 -13.88 23.21 -46.51
N LEU A 335 -13.95 24.36 -45.83
CA LEU A 335 -13.22 24.57 -44.57
C LEU A 335 -13.67 23.61 -43.48
N LYS A 336 -14.99 23.39 -43.33
CA LYS A 336 -15.54 22.43 -42.35
C LYS A 336 -15.18 20.97 -42.67
N SER A 337 -14.86 20.63 -43.92
CA SER A 337 -14.43 19.28 -44.30
C SER A 337 -12.99 18.95 -43.89
N ILE A 338 -12.17 19.96 -43.59
CA ILE A 338 -10.78 19.78 -43.17
C ILE A 338 -10.75 19.41 -41.69
N LYS A 339 -10.20 18.23 -41.37
CA LYS A 339 -10.11 17.71 -40.00
C LYS A 339 -9.44 18.71 -39.05
N ASN A 340 -9.96 18.82 -37.84
CA ASN A 340 -9.48 19.71 -36.77
C ASN A 340 -9.53 21.20 -37.13
N THR A 341 -10.24 21.62 -38.19
CA THR A 341 -10.38 23.06 -38.51
C THR A 341 -11.38 23.73 -37.58
N PHE A 342 -12.54 23.11 -37.44
CA PHE A 342 -13.57 23.46 -36.48
C PHE A 342 -13.64 22.35 -35.44
N VAL A 343 -13.67 22.75 -34.18
CA VAL A 343 -13.85 21.87 -33.03
C VAL A 343 -14.83 22.55 -32.09
N THR A 344 -15.69 21.79 -31.44
CA THR A 344 -16.54 22.32 -30.36
C THR A 344 -16.04 21.84 -29.01
N ASN A 345 -16.62 22.38 -27.94
CA ASN A 345 -16.50 21.76 -26.63
C ASN A 345 -16.93 20.29 -26.72
N PRO A 346 -16.35 19.40 -25.89
CA PRO A 346 -16.88 18.07 -25.68
C PRO A 346 -18.40 18.07 -25.59
N SER A 347 -19.03 17.16 -26.33
CA SER A 347 -20.49 17.08 -26.41
C SER A 347 -21.04 15.70 -26.08
N LYS A 348 -20.24 14.63 -26.18
CA LYS A 348 -20.71 13.27 -25.88
C LYS A 348 -19.61 12.31 -25.45
N LEU A 349 -20.03 11.30 -24.69
CA LEU A 349 -19.25 10.11 -24.36
C LEU A 349 -19.53 8.96 -25.32
N VAL A 350 -18.49 8.23 -25.74
CA VAL A 350 -18.62 7.05 -26.60
C VAL A 350 -17.72 5.92 -26.09
N ILE A 351 -18.28 4.71 -25.98
CA ILE A 351 -17.52 3.51 -25.62
C ILE A 351 -16.53 3.17 -26.74
N ASN A 352 -15.28 2.91 -26.38
CA ASN A 352 -14.24 2.52 -27.32
C ASN A 352 -14.52 1.13 -27.90
N GLU A 353 -14.15 0.89 -29.16
CA GLU A 353 -14.28 -0.43 -29.80
C GLU A 353 -13.44 -1.52 -29.11
N ASP A 354 -12.30 -1.14 -28.52
CA ASP A 354 -11.41 -2.03 -27.76
C ASP A 354 -11.88 -2.28 -26.32
N SER A 355 -12.96 -1.62 -25.88
CA SER A 355 -13.53 -1.80 -24.54
C SER A 355 -14.09 -3.20 -24.34
N ASN A 356 -13.97 -3.75 -23.14
CA ASN A 356 -14.57 -5.03 -22.81
C ASN A 356 -16.10 -4.99 -22.95
N LYS A 357 -16.67 -6.04 -23.56
CA LYS A 357 -18.12 -6.23 -23.68
C LYS A 357 -18.59 -7.11 -22.53
N ILE A 358 -19.05 -6.48 -21.45
CA ILE A 358 -19.56 -7.16 -20.26
C ILE A 358 -20.98 -7.66 -20.55
N ASN A 359 -21.11 -8.65 -21.42
CA ASN A 359 -22.44 -9.11 -21.83
C ASN A 359 -22.99 -10.12 -20.82
N ASP A 360 -22.16 -11.05 -20.36
CA ASP A 360 -22.60 -12.21 -19.58
C ASP A 360 -21.68 -12.46 -18.39
N ILE A 361 -22.15 -12.21 -17.18
CA ILE A 361 -21.39 -12.44 -15.93
C ILE A 361 -22.19 -13.26 -14.92
N LEU A 362 -21.51 -13.87 -13.96
CA LEU A 362 -22.12 -14.42 -12.76
C LEU A 362 -22.09 -13.38 -11.63
N SER A 363 -23.06 -13.46 -10.72
CA SER A 363 -23.06 -12.59 -9.54
C SER A 363 -21.81 -12.85 -8.69
N GLY A 364 -20.99 -11.83 -8.44
CA GLY A 364 -19.71 -11.95 -7.72
C GLY A 364 -18.47 -11.93 -8.62
N ASP A 365 -18.63 -11.95 -9.94
CA ASP A 365 -17.52 -11.82 -10.89
C ASP A 365 -16.88 -10.43 -10.84
N ILE A 366 -15.57 -10.40 -11.08
CA ILE A 366 -14.77 -9.17 -11.19
C ILE A 366 -14.48 -8.92 -12.66
N ILE A 367 -14.80 -7.72 -13.13
CA ILE A 367 -14.43 -7.25 -14.47
C ILE A 367 -12.96 -6.81 -14.40
N HIS A 368 -12.04 -7.64 -14.87
CA HIS A 368 -10.61 -7.35 -14.86
C HIS A 368 -10.16 -6.48 -16.04
N ASP A 369 -10.82 -6.60 -17.18
CA ASP A 369 -10.48 -5.84 -18.38
C ASP A 369 -11.04 -4.42 -18.31
N ASP A 370 -10.35 -3.48 -18.94
CA ASP A 370 -10.73 -2.07 -18.93
C ASP A 370 -12.03 -1.82 -19.72
N ILE A 371 -12.95 -1.10 -19.08
CA ILE A 371 -14.04 -0.42 -19.76
C ILE A 371 -13.54 0.96 -20.15
N ILE A 372 -13.43 1.21 -21.44
CA ILE A 372 -12.77 2.41 -21.98
C ILE A 372 -13.83 3.30 -22.64
N VAL A 373 -13.94 4.54 -22.16
CA VAL A 373 -14.82 5.56 -22.73
C VAL A 373 -13.99 6.73 -23.24
N ASN A 374 -14.26 7.18 -24.45
CA ASN A 374 -13.63 8.37 -25.04
C ASN A 374 -14.64 9.51 -25.16
N ILE A 375 -14.12 10.74 -25.15
CA ILE A 375 -14.93 11.96 -25.23
C ILE A 375 -14.77 12.58 -26.61
N TYR A 376 -15.90 12.95 -27.22
CA TYR A 376 -15.96 13.54 -28.56
C TYR A 376 -16.73 14.85 -28.57
N ASP A 377 -16.43 15.71 -29.54
CA ASP A 377 -17.20 16.91 -29.85
C ASP A 377 -18.25 16.65 -30.97
N ASP A 378 -18.92 17.73 -31.38
CA ASP A 378 -19.96 17.68 -32.42
C ASP A 378 -19.41 17.31 -33.80
N TYR A 379 -18.12 17.55 -34.06
CA TYR A 379 -17.43 17.21 -35.31
C TYR A 379 -16.78 15.81 -35.29
N GLY A 380 -16.85 15.08 -34.17
CA GLY A 380 -16.25 13.76 -34.00
C GLY A 380 -14.73 13.80 -33.75
N SER A 381 -14.21 14.93 -33.30
CA SER A 381 -12.84 15.09 -32.78
C SER A 381 -12.74 14.45 -31.40
N LYS A 382 -11.78 13.52 -31.23
CA LYS A 382 -11.48 12.86 -29.96
C LYS A 382 -10.65 13.78 -29.08
N PHE A 383 -11.03 13.96 -27.82
CA PHE A 383 -10.30 14.80 -26.87
C PHE A 383 -9.25 14.03 -26.08
N SER A 384 -8.19 14.75 -25.67
CA SER A 384 -7.15 14.25 -24.78
C SER A 384 -6.93 15.18 -23.58
N PHE A 385 -6.88 14.58 -22.40
CA PHE A 385 -6.51 15.08 -21.09
C PHE A 385 -5.00 14.81 -20.92
N GLY A 386 -4.17 15.86 -20.87
CA GLY A 386 -2.71 15.78 -21.07
C GLY A 386 -1.96 14.60 -20.41
N SER A 387 -0.86 14.18 -21.04
CA SER A 387 -0.09 12.97 -20.69
C SER A 387 1.06 13.17 -19.70
N ASN A 388 1.35 14.42 -19.30
CA ASN A 388 2.55 14.75 -18.54
C ASN A 388 2.25 15.08 -17.08
N VAL A 389 2.57 14.12 -16.20
CA VAL A 389 2.37 14.21 -14.74
C VAL A 389 3.01 15.46 -14.12
N ASP A 390 4.14 15.95 -14.65
CA ASP A 390 4.86 17.10 -14.11
C ASP A 390 4.14 18.45 -14.35
N LYS A 391 3.15 18.47 -15.26
CA LYS A 391 2.37 19.66 -15.61
C LYS A 391 0.91 19.57 -15.17
N LEU A 392 0.55 18.52 -14.44
CA LEU A 392 -0.85 18.25 -14.13
C LEU A 392 -1.37 19.14 -13.00
N ASN A 393 -2.43 19.88 -13.31
CA ASN A 393 -3.23 20.57 -12.31
C ASN A 393 -4.47 19.72 -11.98
N ILE A 394 -4.72 19.47 -10.70
CA ILE A 394 -5.86 18.64 -10.24
C ILE A 394 -7.19 19.25 -10.68
N ASP A 395 -7.28 20.59 -10.74
CA ASP A 395 -8.49 21.29 -11.17
C ASP A 395 -8.82 21.07 -12.66
N GLU A 396 -7.88 20.56 -13.45
CA GLU A 396 -8.04 20.28 -14.88
C GLU A 396 -8.46 18.82 -15.16
N LEU A 397 -8.53 17.97 -14.12
CA LEU A 397 -8.93 16.57 -14.25
C LEU A 397 -10.45 16.42 -14.39
N VAL A 398 -10.82 15.51 -15.30
CA VAL A 398 -12.19 15.06 -15.49
C VAL A 398 -12.40 13.82 -14.62
N PHE A 399 -13.21 13.95 -13.58
CA PHE A 399 -13.60 12.84 -12.71
C PHE A 399 -14.91 12.23 -13.19
N PHE A 400 -15.05 10.92 -13.06
CA PHE A 400 -16.26 10.19 -13.39
C PHE A 400 -16.61 9.19 -12.30
N LYS A 401 -17.86 8.73 -12.32
CA LYS A 401 -18.35 7.63 -11.50
C LYS A 401 -19.02 6.58 -12.35
N VAL A 402 -19.08 5.37 -11.82
CA VAL A 402 -19.86 4.29 -12.40
C VAL A 402 -20.94 3.81 -11.46
N GLU A 403 -22.09 3.52 -12.03
CA GLU A 403 -23.28 3.05 -11.33
C GLU A 403 -23.90 1.87 -12.09
N ILE A 404 -24.69 1.06 -11.41
CA ILE A 404 -25.46 -0.01 -12.04
C ILE A 404 -26.88 0.01 -11.49
N GLU A 405 -27.84 -0.22 -12.37
CA GLU A 405 -29.26 -0.27 -12.04
C GLU A 405 -29.97 -1.34 -12.87
N ASP A 406 -31.11 -1.84 -12.40
CA ASP A 406 -31.95 -2.71 -13.20
C ASP A 406 -32.66 -1.93 -14.32
N THR A 407 -33.31 -2.64 -15.25
CA THR A 407 -34.05 -2.03 -16.37
C THR A 407 -35.22 -1.14 -15.94
N GLU A 408 -35.61 -1.16 -14.66
CA GLU A 408 -36.64 -0.28 -14.07
C GLU A 408 -36.03 0.90 -13.28
N GLY A 409 -34.69 1.02 -13.26
CA GLY A 409 -33.96 2.07 -12.54
C GLY A 409 -33.79 1.81 -11.04
N LYS A 410 -34.06 0.61 -10.53
CA LYS A 410 -33.89 0.26 -9.12
C LYS A 410 -32.47 -0.26 -8.86
N LYS A 411 -31.90 0.16 -7.73
CA LYS A 411 -30.53 -0.21 -7.31
C LYS A 411 -30.50 -1.30 -6.23
N ASP A 412 -31.65 -1.77 -5.75
CA ASP A 412 -31.69 -2.74 -4.65
C ASP A 412 -31.35 -4.18 -5.09
N ASN A 413 -31.42 -4.44 -6.39
CA ASN A 413 -31.24 -5.78 -6.98
C ASN A 413 -29.78 -6.07 -7.38
N VAL A 414 -28.90 -5.06 -7.35
CA VAL A 414 -27.51 -5.16 -7.82
C VAL A 414 -26.63 -4.12 -7.13
N VAL A 415 -25.37 -4.45 -6.86
CA VAL A 415 -24.39 -3.56 -6.24
C VAL A 415 -23.02 -3.72 -6.88
N LEU A 416 -22.29 -2.62 -6.99
CA LEU A 416 -20.88 -2.59 -7.39
C LEU A 416 -19.99 -2.57 -6.15
N PHE A 417 -18.94 -3.39 -6.14
CA PHE A 417 -17.86 -3.32 -5.17
C PHE A 417 -16.54 -3.02 -5.88
N GLY A 418 -15.70 -2.19 -5.25
CA GLY A 418 -14.43 -1.74 -5.82
C GLY A 418 -14.35 -0.21 -5.91
N GLN A 419 -13.40 0.29 -6.71
CA GLN A 419 -13.28 1.71 -6.99
C GLN A 419 -14.33 2.11 -8.04
N THR A 420 -15.37 2.83 -7.64
CA THR A 420 -16.46 3.26 -8.53
C THR A 420 -16.34 4.72 -8.97
N GLN A 421 -15.25 5.40 -8.59
CA GLN A 421 -14.93 6.76 -8.97
C GLN A 421 -13.47 6.86 -9.39
N GLU A 422 -13.22 7.48 -10.53
CA GLU A 422 -11.90 7.57 -11.13
C GLU A 422 -11.80 8.84 -11.98
N TYR A 423 -10.67 9.05 -12.66
CA TYR A 423 -10.42 10.21 -13.50
C TYR A 423 -10.01 9.77 -14.90
N CYS A 424 -10.30 10.61 -15.90
CA CYS A 424 -9.86 10.38 -17.26
C CYS A 424 -8.39 10.77 -17.41
N TRP A 425 -7.64 9.96 -18.16
CA TRP A 425 -6.22 10.12 -18.40
C TRP A 425 -5.90 9.96 -19.89
N GLU A 426 -4.98 10.75 -20.41
CA GLU A 426 -4.66 10.77 -21.84
C GLU A 426 -5.91 10.96 -22.68
N ASP A 427 -6.33 9.99 -23.47
CA ASP A 427 -7.48 10.17 -24.36
C ASP A 427 -8.71 9.35 -23.94
N ALA A 428 -8.72 8.81 -22.71
CA ALA A 428 -9.74 7.90 -22.23
C ALA A 428 -10.09 8.01 -20.74
N CYS A 429 -11.33 7.65 -20.42
CA CYS A 429 -11.81 7.35 -19.08
C CYS A 429 -11.90 5.83 -18.98
N SER A 430 -10.91 5.21 -18.34
CA SER A 430 -10.82 3.75 -18.18
C SER A 430 -11.16 3.34 -16.76
N ILE A 431 -11.92 2.26 -16.59
CA ILE A 431 -12.19 1.68 -15.28
C ILE A 431 -12.13 0.15 -15.34
N ASN A 432 -11.57 -0.46 -14.30
CA ASN A 432 -11.42 -1.91 -14.17
C ASN A 432 -11.56 -2.37 -12.72
N ASN A 433 -11.42 -3.68 -12.53
CA ASN A 433 -11.44 -4.35 -11.23
C ASN A 433 -12.70 -4.06 -10.40
N ILE A 434 -13.84 -3.89 -11.08
CA ILE A 434 -15.15 -3.74 -10.44
C ILE A 434 -15.80 -5.10 -10.30
N LYS A 435 -16.26 -5.42 -9.10
CA LYS A 435 -17.07 -6.60 -8.83
C LYS A 435 -18.55 -6.25 -8.88
N ILE A 436 -19.35 -7.08 -9.58
CA ILE A 436 -20.81 -6.90 -9.68
C ILE A 436 -21.50 -8.03 -8.93
N VAL A 437 -22.38 -7.70 -7.97
CA VAL A 437 -23.17 -8.68 -7.20
C VAL A 437 -24.64 -8.34 -7.32
N GLY A 438 -25.46 -9.25 -7.82
CA GLY A 438 -26.89 -8.98 -8.05
C GLY A 438 -27.69 -10.25 -8.33
N ASN A 439 -29.02 -10.10 -8.36
CA ASN A 439 -29.91 -11.20 -8.75
C ASN A 439 -29.78 -11.50 -10.25
N PRO A 440 -30.07 -12.71 -10.73
CA PRO A 440 -30.10 -12.99 -12.18
C PRO A 440 -31.08 -12.06 -12.91
N GLY A 441 -30.64 -11.47 -14.02
CA GLY A 441 -31.41 -10.46 -14.74
C GLY A 441 -30.56 -9.56 -15.65
N ASN A 442 -31.22 -8.59 -16.27
CA ASN A 442 -30.58 -7.58 -17.11
C ASN A 442 -30.44 -6.26 -16.36
N TYR A 443 -29.27 -5.64 -16.49
CA TYR A 443 -28.88 -4.42 -15.80
C TYR A 443 -28.22 -3.45 -16.78
N VAL A 444 -28.22 -2.18 -16.42
CA VAL A 444 -27.54 -1.12 -17.17
C VAL A 444 -26.41 -0.58 -16.31
N PHE A 445 -25.19 -0.75 -16.80
CA PHE A 445 -23.98 -0.14 -16.24
C PHE A 445 -23.79 1.24 -16.84
N LYS A 446 -23.68 2.26 -16.00
CA LYS A 446 -23.62 3.67 -16.40
C LYS A 446 -22.29 4.27 -15.97
N LEU A 447 -21.59 4.91 -16.89
CA LEU A 447 -20.46 5.79 -16.60
C LEU A 447 -20.92 7.23 -16.77
N LYS A 448 -20.76 8.05 -15.72
CA LYS A 448 -21.19 9.45 -15.70
C LYS A 448 -20.07 10.36 -15.23
N LEU A 449 -19.84 11.47 -15.93
CA LEU A 449 -18.90 12.50 -15.49
C LEU A 449 -19.40 13.20 -14.21
N LEU A 450 -18.48 13.44 -13.28
CA LEU A 450 -18.68 14.22 -12.07
C LEU A 450 -18.17 15.66 -12.23
N THR A 451 -17.06 15.81 -12.94
CA THR A 451 -16.46 17.11 -13.28
C THR A 451 -16.10 17.15 -14.76
N TYR A 452 -15.93 18.34 -15.32
CA TYR A 452 -15.57 18.55 -16.73
C TYR A 452 -14.15 19.08 -16.90
N GLY A 453 -13.37 19.20 -15.82
CA GLY A 453 -12.00 19.71 -15.85
C GLY A 453 -11.92 21.10 -16.49
N SER A 454 -11.09 21.24 -17.53
CA SER A 454 -10.94 22.49 -18.29
C SER A 454 -12.04 22.78 -19.32
N TYR A 455 -13.03 21.90 -19.48
CA TYR A 455 -14.09 21.99 -20.48
C TYR A 455 -15.38 22.56 -19.90
N SER A 456 -16.24 23.11 -20.77
CA SER A 456 -17.59 23.51 -20.38
C SER A 456 -18.48 22.29 -20.15
N GLU A 457 -19.47 22.42 -19.27
CA GLU A 457 -20.47 21.38 -19.03
C GLU A 457 -21.31 21.10 -20.29
N PHE A 458 -21.64 19.82 -20.51
CA PHE A 458 -22.45 19.34 -21.64
C PHE A 458 -23.42 18.23 -21.20
N ASP A 459 -24.54 18.11 -21.93
CA ASP A 459 -25.68 17.28 -21.52
C ASP A 459 -25.43 15.76 -21.64
N ASP A 460 -24.81 15.29 -22.74
CA ASP A 460 -24.55 13.85 -22.97
C ASP A 460 -23.29 13.36 -22.21
N ASN A 461 -23.26 13.62 -20.90
CA ASN A 461 -22.16 13.31 -19.97
C ASN A 461 -22.23 11.90 -19.36
N GLU A 462 -23.10 11.04 -19.90
CA GLU A 462 -23.34 9.68 -19.42
C GLU A 462 -23.35 8.70 -20.60
N VAL A 463 -22.75 7.53 -20.41
CA VAL A 463 -22.81 6.41 -21.35
C VAL A 463 -23.20 5.12 -20.64
N SER A 464 -23.99 4.29 -21.31
CA SER A 464 -24.57 3.07 -20.74
C SER A 464 -24.14 1.81 -21.49
N LEU A 465 -23.95 0.72 -20.75
CA LEU A 465 -23.61 -0.63 -21.21
C LEU A 465 -24.62 -1.63 -20.64
N ASP A 466 -25.15 -2.52 -21.47
CA ASP A 466 -26.02 -3.59 -21.01
C ASP A 466 -25.20 -4.73 -20.40
N VAL A 467 -25.62 -5.21 -19.22
CA VAL A 467 -24.97 -6.31 -18.48
C VAL A 467 -26.02 -7.34 -18.08
N THR A 468 -25.81 -8.61 -18.43
CA THR A 468 -26.67 -9.71 -18.00
C THR A 468 -25.99 -10.54 -16.91
N ILE A 469 -26.62 -10.63 -15.74
CA ILE A 469 -26.24 -11.55 -14.66
C ILE A 469 -26.96 -12.88 -14.88
N LYS A 470 -26.20 -13.94 -15.13
CA LYS A 470 -26.72 -15.30 -15.36
C LYS A 470 -27.10 -16.00 -14.06
N GLU A 471 -27.98 -17.00 -14.18
CA GLU A 471 -28.25 -17.93 -13.09
C GLU A 471 -27.00 -18.73 -12.72
N CYS A 472 -26.80 -18.95 -11.42
CA CYS A 472 -25.67 -19.69 -10.88
C CYS A 472 -25.87 -21.20 -11.06
N ASP A 473 -24.91 -21.89 -11.71
CA ASP A 473 -24.90 -23.35 -11.79
C ASP A 473 -24.42 -23.94 -10.45
N GLU A 474 -25.37 -24.24 -9.55
CA GLU A 474 -25.10 -24.81 -8.21
C GLU A 474 -24.41 -26.19 -8.26
N SER A 475 -24.30 -26.85 -9.43
CA SER A 475 -23.51 -28.07 -9.57
C SER A 475 -21.99 -27.82 -9.60
N LYS A 476 -21.58 -26.59 -9.91
CA LYS A 476 -20.17 -26.19 -10.03
C LYS A 476 -19.78 -25.07 -9.07
N TYR A 477 -20.71 -24.21 -8.69
CA TYR A 477 -20.48 -23.01 -7.90
C TYR A 477 -21.31 -23.01 -6.62
N ILE A 478 -20.85 -22.26 -5.62
CA ILE A 478 -21.60 -22.02 -4.37
C ILE A 478 -22.39 -20.73 -4.52
N TYR A 479 -23.70 -20.77 -4.25
CA TYR A 479 -24.60 -19.61 -4.33
C TYR A 479 -25.11 -19.17 -2.94
N GLN A 480 -24.40 -18.24 -2.29
CA GLN A 480 -24.73 -17.77 -0.94
C GLN A 480 -24.38 -16.29 -0.73
N THR A 481 -24.90 -15.68 0.33
CA THR A 481 -24.54 -14.31 0.74
C THR A 481 -23.09 -14.29 1.20
N LYS A 482 -22.21 -13.63 0.41
CA LYS A 482 -20.77 -13.49 0.70
C LYS A 482 -20.37 -12.02 0.77
N ASP A 483 -20.59 -11.27 -0.29
CA ASP A 483 -20.16 -9.87 -0.41
C ASP A 483 -21.22 -8.87 0.11
N HIS A 484 -22.51 -9.26 0.14
CA HIS A 484 -23.62 -8.42 0.59
C HIS A 484 -24.49 -9.13 1.63
N SER A 485 -25.22 -8.36 2.45
CA SER A 485 -26.11 -8.86 3.52
C SER A 485 -27.39 -9.54 3.02
N VAL A 486 -27.71 -9.44 1.72
CA VAL A 486 -28.99 -9.88 1.13
C VAL A 486 -28.76 -10.54 -0.23
N LEU A 487 -28.00 -9.89 -1.11
CA LEU A 487 -27.67 -10.41 -2.43
C LEU A 487 -26.66 -11.55 -2.32
N LYS A 488 -26.86 -12.60 -3.13
CA LYS A 488 -26.02 -13.79 -3.15
C LYS A 488 -24.96 -13.68 -4.24
N SER A 489 -23.78 -14.19 -3.95
CA SER A 489 -22.68 -14.33 -4.91
C SER A 489 -22.57 -15.80 -5.34
N CYS A 490 -22.23 -16.02 -6.60
CA CYS A 490 -21.93 -17.29 -7.25
C CYS A 490 -20.40 -17.39 -7.40
N TYR A 491 -19.74 -18.26 -6.66
CA TYR A 491 -18.28 -18.32 -6.67
C TYR A 491 -17.75 -19.75 -6.43
N THR A 492 -16.48 -19.95 -6.75
CA THR A 492 -15.75 -21.17 -6.39
C THR A 492 -15.04 -20.98 -5.05
N PRO A 493 -15.14 -21.95 -4.12
CA PRO A 493 -14.54 -21.81 -2.80
C PRO A 493 -13.01 -21.67 -2.91
N HIS A 494 -12.46 -20.69 -2.21
CA HIS A 494 -11.04 -20.43 -2.17
C HIS A 494 -10.50 -20.56 -0.74
N CYS A 495 -9.44 -21.35 -0.56
CA CYS A 495 -8.79 -21.54 0.73
C CYS A 495 -7.33 -21.08 0.61
N ASP A 496 -6.97 -20.04 1.36
CA ASP A 496 -5.59 -19.53 1.47
C ASP A 496 -5.19 -19.41 2.95
N PRO A 497 -4.25 -20.25 3.44
CA PRO A 497 -3.49 -21.27 2.70
C PRO A 497 -4.33 -22.49 2.32
N SER A 498 -3.90 -23.19 1.25
CA SER A 498 -4.59 -24.36 0.69
C SER A 498 -4.83 -25.47 1.73
N CYS A 499 -5.91 -26.23 1.57
CA CYS A 499 -6.29 -27.37 2.43
C CYS A 499 -5.34 -28.59 2.38
N ASN A 500 -4.12 -28.44 1.84
CA ASN A 500 -3.13 -29.49 1.65
C ASN A 500 -3.73 -30.76 1.03
N SER A 501 -3.89 -31.83 1.81
CA SER A 501 -4.47 -33.11 1.37
C SER A 501 -6.00 -33.17 1.41
N GLY A 502 -6.67 -32.17 1.99
CA GLY A 502 -8.13 -32.08 2.10
C GLY A 502 -8.79 -31.26 1.00
N ASN A 503 -10.13 -31.28 0.97
CA ASN A 503 -10.93 -30.55 -0.02
C ASN A 503 -11.43 -29.21 0.55
N CYS A 504 -11.28 -28.12 -0.21
CA CYS A 504 -11.86 -26.82 0.14
C CYS A 504 -13.36 -26.83 -0.21
N ILE A 505 -14.22 -26.88 0.81
CA ILE A 505 -15.68 -27.00 0.63
C ILE A 505 -16.41 -25.65 0.74
N ASN A 506 -15.76 -24.65 1.32
CA ASN A 506 -16.21 -23.26 1.44
C ASN A 506 -14.97 -22.38 1.67
N ASP A 507 -15.09 -21.06 1.58
CA ASP A 507 -13.94 -20.17 1.77
C ASP A 507 -13.27 -20.40 3.14
N ASN A 508 -11.99 -20.79 3.10
CA ASN A 508 -11.20 -21.17 4.28
C ASN A 508 -11.80 -22.28 5.16
N VAL A 509 -12.65 -23.15 4.60
CA VAL A 509 -13.19 -24.34 5.28
C VAL A 509 -12.74 -25.59 4.54
N CYS A 510 -11.86 -26.35 5.20
CA CYS A 510 -11.28 -27.59 4.67
C CYS A 510 -12.01 -28.82 5.24
N ASP A 511 -12.37 -29.76 4.38
CA ASP A 511 -12.78 -31.10 4.76
C ASP A 511 -11.58 -32.06 4.75
N CYS A 512 -11.18 -32.51 5.95
CA CYS A 512 -10.07 -33.43 6.17
C CYS A 512 -10.52 -34.89 6.37
N SER A 513 -11.83 -35.18 6.29
CA SER A 513 -12.42 -36.47 6.72
C SER A 513 -11.91 -37.69 5.95
N ASN A 514 -11.43 -37.48 4.73
CA ASN A 514 -10.87 -38.54 3.86
C ASN A 514 -9.33 -38.59 3.89
N THR A 515 -8.69 -37.91 4.84
CA THR A 515 -7.23 -37.80 4.93
C THR A 515 -6.71 -38.34 6.28
N PRO A 516 -5.44 -38.79 6.36
CA PRO A 516 -4.81 -39.16 7.63
C PRO A 516 -4.43 -37.94 8.50
N TYR A 517 -4.78 -36.73 8.05
CA TYR A 517 -4.47 -35.47 8.71
C TYR A 517 -5.73 -34.78 9.23
N THR A 518 -5.57 -33.92 10.22
CA THR A 518 -6.60 -33.10 10.87
C THR A 518 -6.11 -31.64 11.00
N GLY A 519 -6.86 -30.80 11.70
CA GLY A 519 -6.56 -29.37 11.85
C GLY A 519 -7.21 -28.50 10.77
N LEU A 520 -7.06 -27.18 10.91
CA LEU A 520 -7.75 -26.19 10.07
C LEU A 520 -7.40 -26.30 8.57
N HIS A 521 -6.19 -26.80 8.27
CA HIS A 521 -5.66 -26.94 6.91
C HIS A 521 -5.30 -28.40 6.55
N CYS A 522 -5.84 -29.38 7.27
CA CYS A 522 -5.58 -30.81 7.07
C CYS A 522 -4.08 -31.16 7.03
N ASN A 523 -3.32 -30.68 8.02
CA ASN A 523 -1.86 -30.82 8.11
C ASN A 523 -1.36 -31.32 9.47
N GLU A 524 -2.25 -31.57 10.43
CA GLU A 524 -1.90 -32.10 11.76
C GLU A 524 -2.11 -33.61 11.81
N TYR A 525 -1.25 -34.38 12.48
CA TYR A 525 -1.45 -35.82 12.62
C TYR A 525 -2.45 -36.16 13.74
N TYR A 526 -3.21 -37.25 13.58
CA TYR A 526 -4.00 -37.79 14.68
C TYR A 526 -3.10 -38.33 15.80
N LYS A 527 -3.41 -38.01 17.06
CA LYS A 527 -2.67 -38.52 18.23
C LYS A 527 -3.01 -39.98 18.50
N LEU A 528 -2.03 -40.79 18.90
CA LEU A 528 -2.23 -42.20 19.23
C LEU A 528 -3.08 -42.36 20.50
N GLU A 529 -4.29 -42.91 20.36
CA GLU A 529 -5.14 -43.27 21.49
C GLU A 529 -4.52 -44.40 22.33
N ARG A 530 -4.28 -44.12 23.61
CA ARG A 530 -3.68 -45.08 24.56
C ARG A 530 -4.79 -45.88 25.25
N ASN A 531 -4.55 -47.18 25.44
CA ASN A 531 -5.47 -48.05 26.17
C ASN A 531 -5.40 -47.77 27.68
N ILE A 532 -6.26 -46.86 28.16
CA ILE A 532 -6.31 -46.37 29.54
C ILE A 532 -6.35 -47.53 30.56
N PHE A 533 -7.14 -48.58 30.27
CA PHE A 533 -7.29 -49.74 31.14
C PHE A 533 -5.96 -50.45 31.45
N MET A 534 -5.10 -50.62 30.45
CA MET A 534 -3.81 -51.31 30.64
C MET A 534 -2.81 -50.47 31.45
N TYR A 535 -2.82 -49.15 31.27
CA TYR A 535 -1.92 -48.26 32.00
C TYR A 535 -2.29 -48.16 33.48
N ASP A 536 -3.59 -48.16 33.80
CA ASP A 536 -4.08 -48.22 35.18
C ASP A 536 -3.69 -49.54 35.85
N LEU A 537 -3.77 -50.67 35.13
CA LEU A 537 -3.32 -51.97 35.61
C LEU A 537 -1.83 -51.96 36.01
N TYR A 538 -0.96 -51.34 35.22
CA TYR A 538 0.47 -51.25 35.55
C TYR A 538 0.73 -50.45 36.83
N GLN A 539 -0.01 -49.36 37.05
CA GLN A 539 0.10 -48.57 38.28
C GLN A 539 -0.33 -49.38 39.50
N ILE A 540 -1.43 -50.14 39.40
CA ILE A 540 -1.90 -51.00 40.48
C ILE A 540 -0.83 -52.04 40.85
N ILE A 541 -0.21 -52.70 39.85
CA ILE A 541 0.88 -53.66 40.09
C ILE A 541 2.06 -53.00 40.83
N ALA A 542 2.46 -51.80 40.42
CA ALA A 542 3.55 -51.06 41.08
C ALA A 542 3.24 -50.72 42.54
N ILE A 543 2.02 -50.26 42.82
CA ILE A 543 1.58 -49.88 44.17
C ILE A 543 1.55 -51.12 45.08
N VAL A 544 0.97 -52.23 44.61
CA VAL A 544 0.94 -53.49 45.37
C VAL A 544 2.36 -53.97 45.70
N LEU A 545 3.27 -53.95 44.73
CA LEU A 545 4.66 -54.35 44.93
C LEU A 545 5.38 -53.42 45.92
N PHE A 546 5.14 -52.11 45.85
CA PHE A 546 5.69 -51.12 46.78
C PHE A 546 5.20 -51.37 48.21
N VAL A 547 3.89 -51.62 48.40
CA VAL A 547 3.30 -51.93 49.71
C VAL A 547 3.92 -53.20 50.30
N ILE A 548 4.05 -54.28 49.51
CA ILE A 548 4.70 -55.52 49.96
C ILE A 548 6.16 -55.26 50.38
N THR A 549 6.88 -54.43 49.62
CA THR A 549 8.27 -54.06 49.91
C THR A 549 8.39 -53.28 51.23
N MET A 550 7.48 -52.34 51.48
CA MET A 550 7.43 -51.58 52.74
C MET A 550 7.07 -52.45 53.95
N ILE A 551 6.14 -53.40 53.78
CA ILE A 551 5.83 -54.40 54.80
C ILE A 551 7.07 -55.25 55.11
N CYS A 552 7.80 -55.70 54.08
CA CYS A 552 9.04 -56.46 54.27
C CYS A 552 10.11 -55.63 54.99
N LEU A 553 10.23 -54.32 54.69
CA LEU A 553 11.14 -53.42 55.38
C LEU A 553 10.77 -53.28 56.87
N ALA A 554 9.49 -53.06 57.18
CA ALA A 554 9.01 -52.97 58.55
C ALA A 554 9.28 -54.27 59.33
N LEU A 555 8.96 -55.43 58.76
CA LEU A 555 9.22 -56.74 59.38
C LEU A 555 10.72 -57.01 59.56
N LEU A 556 11.56 -56.58 58.61
CA LEU A 556 13.01 -56.70 58.72
C LEU A 556 13.56 -55.87 59.90
N LEU A 557 13.05 -54.64 60.09
CA LEU A 557 13.43 -53.78 61.22
C LEU A 557 12.98 -54.36 62.57
N VAL A 558 11.79 -54.96 62.63
CA VAL A 558 11.27 -55.63 63.82
C VAL A 558 12.12 -56.86 64.19
N TYR A 559 12.43 -57.71 63.20
CA TYR A 559 13.20 -58.95 63.43
C TYR A 559 14.72 -58.77 63.32
N LYS A 560 15.25 -57.53 63.35
CA LYS A 560 16.69 -57.24 63.19
C LYS A 560 17.61 -58.01 64.13
N ASN A 561 17.11 -58.37 65.32
CA ASN A 561 17.89 -59.08 66.33
C ASN A 561 17.88 -60.61 66.17
N ALA A 562 17.02 -61.17 65.33
CA ALA A 562 16.93 -62.61 65.09
C ALA A 562 18.20 -63.14 64.41
N SER A 563 18.70 -64.29 64.87
CA SER A 563 19.94 -64.90 64.36
C SER A 563 19.89 -65.22 62.87
N ILE A 564 18.73 -65.67 62.36
CA ILE A 564 18.49 -65.94 60.92
C ILE A 564 18.67 -64.66 60.08
N ILE A 565 18.19 -63.51 60.57
CA ILE A 565 18.27 -62.22 59.88
C ILE A 565 19.69 -61.66 59.93
N LYS A 566 20.36 -61.73 61.10
CA LYS A 566 21.77 -61.34 61.24
C LYS A 566 22.69 -62.16 60.35
N GLY A 567 22.48 -63.48 60.28
CA GLY A 567 23.25 -64.38 59.42
C GLY A 567 23.14 -64.05 57.93
N GLY A 568 22.01 -63.48 57.50
CA GLY A 568 21.79 -63.09 56.10
C GLY A 568 22.35 -61.74 55.69
N GLY A 569 23.05 -61.02 56.58
CA GLY A 569 23.59 -59.70 56.29
C GLY A 569 22.48 -58.65 56.21
N PHE A 570 22.04 -58.18 57.37
CA PHE A 570 20.95 -57.21 57.54
C PHE A 570 21.08 -55.98 56.63
N GLU A 571 22.28 -55.41 56.51
CA GLU A 571 22.54 -54.23 55.68
C GLU A 571 22.29 -54.50 54.17
N PHE A 572 22.69 -55.67 53.66
CA PHE A 572 22.44 -56.06 52.26
C PHE A 572 20.95 -56.33 51.99
N LEU A 573 20.21 -56.84 52.99
CA LEU A 573 18.75 -57.01 52.88
C LEU A 573 18.02 -55.66 52.82
N ILE A 574 18.54 -54.61 53.46
CA ILE A 574 17.98 -53.26 53.29
C ILE A 574 18.27 -52.72 51.90
N ILE A 575 19.52 -52.85 51.41
CA ILE A 575 19.92 -52.35 50.09
C ILE A 575 19.07 -52.99 48.97
N ILE A 576 18.78 -54.29 49.06
CA ILE A 576 17.92 -54.97 48.09
C ILE A 576 16.48 -54.41 48.13
N LEU A 577 15.91 -54.12 49.30
CA LEU A 577 14.58 -53.50 49.39
C LEU A 577 14.56 -52.09 48.80
N VAL A 578 15.62 -51.29 49.02
CA VAL A 578 15.78 -49.99 48.37
C VAL A 578 15.84 -50.16 46.85
N GLY A 579 16.59 -51.14 46.34
CA GLY A 579 16.62 -51.45 44.91
C GLY A 579 15.26 -51.85 44.33
N ILE A 580 14.46 -52.61 45.08
CA ILE A 580 13.08 -52.95 44.67
C ILE A 580 12.19 -51.69 44.66
N THR A 581 12.40 -50.73 45.56
CA THR A 581 11.71 -49.43 45.49
C THR A 581 12.03 -48.67 44.19
N TYR A 582 13.28 -48.68 43.72
CA TYR A 582 13.64 -48.13 42.40
C TYR A 582 12.92 -48.87 41.26
N ASN A 583 12.81 -50.20 41.32
CA ASN A 583 12.05 -50.99 40.35
C ASN A 583 10.55 -50.62 40.32
N CYS A 584 9.93 -50.37 41.47
CA CYS A 584 8.55 -49.87 41.52
C CYS A 584 8.42 -48.50 40.84
N GLY A 585 9.39 -47.62 41.06
CA GLY A 585 9.48 -46.32 40.38
C GLY A 585 9.54 -46.47 38.85
N TYR A 586 10.35 -47.41 38.35
CA TYR A 586 10.46 -47.70 36.91
C TYR A 586 9.10 -48.10 36.30
N ILE A 587 8.34 -48.98 36.96
CA ILE A 587 7.00 -49.40 36.50
C ILE A 587 6.03 -48.19 36.42
N ILE A 588 6.07 -47.29 37.40
CA ILE A 588 5.21 -46.07 37.41
C ILE A 588 5.57 -45.12 36.26
N PHE A 589 6.84 -45.02 35.87
CA PHE A 589 7.22 -44.16 34.75
C PHE A 589 6.91 -44.80 33.39
N LEU A 590 6.98 -46.13 33.26
CA LEU A 590 6.47 -46.84 32.09
C LEU A 590 4.97 -46.60 31.89
N SER A 591 4.21 -46.51 32.98
CA SER A 591 2.75 -46.34 32.89
C SER A 591 2.30 -44.91 32.54
N LYS A 592 3.24 -43.96 32.35
CA LYS A 592 2.95 -42.56 32.04
C LYS A 592 3.41 -42.21 30.64
N GLU A 593 2.86 -41.13 30.09
CA GLU A 593 3.26 -40.64 28.77
C GLU A 593 4.66 -40.03 28.81
N ARG A 594 5.45 -40.22 27.74
CA ARG A 594 6.80 -39.67 27.62
C ARG A 594 6.71 -38.26 27.05
N LEU A 595 6.21 -37.32 27.84
CA LEU A 595 6.04 -35.93 27.35
C LEU A 595 7.34 -35.11 27.38
N ASN A 596 8.37 -35.58 28.10
CA ASN A 596 9.56 -34.78 28.38
C ASN A 596 10.78 -35.67 28.56
N VAL A 597 11.95 -35.17 28.15
CA VAL A 597 13.28 -35.79 28.36
C VAL A 597 13.51 -36.17 29.83
N LYS A 598 13.02 -35.37 30.78
CA LYS A 598 13.11 -35.65 32.22
C LYS A 598 12.50 -37.02 32.60
N ARG A 599 11.40 -37.42 31.96
CA ARG A 599 10.77 -38.73 32.20
C ARG A 599 11.65 -39.86 31.64
N CYS A 600 12.24 -39.67 30.46
CA CYS A 600 13.17 -40.63 29.86
C CYS A 600 14.41 -40.87 30.74
N VAL A 601 15.01 -39.78 31.25
CA VAL A 601 16.14 -39.85 32.18
C VAL A 601 15.77 -40.64 33.44
N LEU A 602 14.61 -40.35 34.02
CA LEU A 602 14.16 -41.00 35.26
C LEU A 602 13.80 -42.47 35.05
N MET A 603 13.18 -42.82 33.92
CA MET A 603 12.93 -44.20 33.54
C MET A 603 14.22 -45.02 33.46
N TYR A 604 15.23 -44.48 32.77
CA TYR A 604 16.52 -45.14 32.62
C TYR A 604 17.26 -45.27 33.96
N ALA A 605 17.24 -44.20 34.77
CA ALA A 605 17.84 -44.19 36.10
C ALA A 605 17.23 -45.26 37.02
N MET A 606 15.89 -45.29 37.12
CA MET A 606 15.17 -46.20 38.01
C MET A 606 15.45 -47.67 37.68
N ARG A 607 15.44 -48.03 36.39
CA ARG A 607 15.75 -49.40 35.93
C ARG A 607 17.17 -49.84 36.32
N ASN A 608 18.18 -49.03 35.99
CA ASN A 608 19.58 -49.43 36.15
C ASN A 608 20.06 -49.32 37.61
N MET A 609 19.59 -48.32 38.36
CA MET A 609 19.86 -48.22 39.80
C MET A 609 19.20 -49.37 40.56
N GLY A 610 17.96 -49.74 40.20
CA GLY A 610 17.27 -50.90 40.75
C GLY A 610 18.04 -52.20 40.50
N PHE A 611 18.49 -52.43 39.26
CA PHE A 611 19.37 -53.55 38.90
C PHE A 611 20.64 -53.60 39.76
N ALA A 612 21.38 -52.48 39.84
CA ALA A 612 22.64 -52.40 40.58
C ALA A 612 22.48 -52.73 42.07
N LEU A 613 21.42 -52.23 42.72
CA LEU A 613 21.19 -52.43 44.14
C LEU A 613 20.63 -53.83 44.44
N VAL A 614 19.70 -54.35 43.63
CA VAL A 614 19.12 -55.69 43.81
C VAL A 614 20.12 -56.77 43.43
N PHE A 615 20.51 -56.84 42.16
CA PHE A 615 21.34 -57.93 41.66
C PHE A 615 22.79 -57.78 42.13
N GLY A 616 23.33 -56.56 42.25
CA GLY A 616 24.67 -56.34 42.80
C GLY A 616 24.80 -56.83 44.24
N SER A 617 23.78 -56.63 45.09
CA SER A 617 23.76 -57.17 46.45
C SER A 617 23.68 -58.70 46.47
N ILE A 618 22.85 -59.30 45.61
CA ILE A 618 22.74 -60.76 45.48
C ILE A 618 24.08 -61.35 44.99
N LEU A 619 24.71 -60.72 44.00
CA LEU A 619 26.00 -61.12 43.45
C LEU A 619 27.08 -61.16 44.53
N VAL A 620 27.22 -60.08 45.30
CA VAL A 620 28.25 -59.95 46.33
C VAL A 620 28.00 -60.91 47.49
N LYS A 621 26.73 -61.17 47.85
CA LYS A 621 26.37 -62.23 48.81
C LYS A 621 26.76 -63.61 48.29
N THR A 622 26.52 -63.89 47.01
CA THR A 622 26.90 -65.15 46.36
C THR A 622 28.43 -65.30 46.28
N LEU A 623 29.14 -64.21 45.96
CA LEU A 623 30.60 -64.15 45.93
C LEU A 623 31.22 -64.39 47.31
N ARG A 624 30.64 -63.82 48.37
CA ARG A 624 31.10 -64.06 49.75
C ARG A 624 31.03 -65.55 50.10
N ILE A 625 29.92 -66.22 49.75
CA ILE A 625 29.77 -67.67 49.96
C ILE A 625 30.85 -68.42 49.14
N TYR A 626 31.02 -68.09 47.87
CA TYR A 626 32.04 -68.71 47.02
C TYR A 626 33.46 -68.58 47.60
N ILE A 627 33.86 -67.39 48.08
CA ILE A 627 35.19 -67.16 48.68
C ILE A 627 35.36 -67.99 49.96
N ILE A 628 34.35 -68.03 50.82
CA ILE A 628 34.37 -68.84 52.05
C ILE A 628 34.61 -70.31 51.73
N PHE A 629 33.94 -70.85 50.70
CA PHE A 629 34.06 -72.26 50.34
C PHE A 629 35.33 -72.60 49.55
N LYS A 630 35.88 -71.66 48.77
CA LYS A 630 37.13 -71.88 48.01
C LYS A 630 38.39 -71.79 48.89
N HIS A 631 38.39 -70.96 49.93
CA HIS A 631 39.55 -70.70 50.80
C HIS A 631 39.47 -71.35 52.19
N VAL A 632 38.93 -72.57 52.29
CA VAL A 632 38.80 -73.31 53.57
C VAL A 632 40.16 -73.59 54.27
N ARG A 633 41.31 -73.37 53.61
CA ARG A 633 42.67 -73.57 54.19
C ARG A 633 43.43 -72.30 54.61
N HIS A 634 42.94 -71.09 54.36
CA HIS A 634 43.57 -69.85 54.86
C HIS A 634 42.51 -68.84 55.30
N SER A 635 42.63 -68.32 56.52
CA SER A 635 41.71 -67.33 57.14
C SER A 635 41.77 -65.97 56.43
N THR A 636 41.19 -65.87 55.24
CA THR A 636 40.97 -64.59 54.56
C THR A 636 39.50 -64.22 54.63
N SER A 637 39.13 -63.42 55.62
CA SER A 637 37.79 -62.83 55.72
C SER A 637 37.56 -61.85 54.56
N PHE A 638 36.51 -62.06 53.76
CA PHE A 638 36.09 -61.08 52.75
C PHE A 638 35.58 -59.83 53.46
N LYS A 639 36.38 -58.76 53.43
CA LYS A 639 36.12 -57.55 54.21
C LYS A 639 34.87 -56.83 53.70
N LEU A 640 34.03 -56.35 54.63
CA LEU A 640 32.74 -55.71 54.35
C LEU A 640 32.86 -54.49 53.41
N TYR A 641 33.91 -53.68 53.55
CA TYR A 641 34.12 -52.54 52.65
C TYR A 641 34.32 -52.94 51.18
N LYS A 642 34.89 -54.12 50.90
CA LYS A 642 35.06 -54.62 49.52
C LYS A 642 33.72 -55.03 48.91
N MET A 643 32.80 -55.53 49.73
CA MET A 643 31.44 -55.87 49.31
C MET A 643 30.67 -54.60 48.89
N TYR A 644 30.74 -53.56 49.71
CA TYR A 644 30.13 -52.26 49.38
C TYR A 644 30.76 -51.61 48.16
N LEU A 645 32.08 -51.71 48.02
CA LEU A 645 32.78 -51.16 46.86
C LEU A 645 32.32 -51.80 45.54
N ILE A 646 32.04 -53.11 45.51
CA ILE A 646 31.51 -53.77 44.31
C ILE A 646 30.11 -53.23 43.97
N ILE A 647 29.19 -53.19 44.94
CA ILE A 647 27.82 -52.68 44.70
C ILE A 647 27.87 -51.21 44.25
N ALA A 648 28.66 -50.39 44.95
CA ALA A 648 28.85 -48.98 44.63
C ALA A 648 29.49 -48.79 43.25
N SER A 649 30.42 -49.66 42.82
CA SER A 649 31.03 -49.58 41.48
C SER A 649 30.02 -49.83 40.35
N ILE A 650 29.12 -50.82 40.53
CA ILE A 650 28.05 -51.10 39.56
C ILE A 650 27.09 -49.92 39.50
N PHE A 651 26.68 -49.40 40.66
CA PHE A 651 25.81 -48.23 40.74
C PHE A 651 26.44 -46.99 40.10
N LEU A 652 27.70 -46.70 40.43
CA LEU A 652 28.44 -45.54 39.92
C LEU A 652 28.67 -45.63 38.42
N PHE A 653 28.87 -46.83 37.86
CA PHE A 653 28.97 -47.02 36.41
C PHE A 653 27.72 -46.51 35.69
N HIS A 654 26.52 -46.88 36.16
CA HIS A 654 25.26 -46.41 35.55
C HIS A 654 25.02 -44.92 35.78
N VAL A 655 25.36 -44.39 36.97
CA VAL A 655 25.27 -42.96 37.25
C VAL A 655 26.19 -42.16 36.34
N MET A 656 27.43 -42.61 36.16
CA MET A 656 28.40 -41.95 35.27
C MET A 656 27.96 -41.99 33.82
N LEU A 657 27.46 -43.14 33.34
CA LEU A 657 26.95 -43.26 31.97
C LEU A 657 25.76 -42.33 31.72
N LEU A 658 24.81 -42.27 32.67
CA LEU A 658 23.67 -41.36 32.59
C LEU A 658 24.10 -39.89 32.67
N PHE A 659 25.05 -39.56 33.54
CA PHE A 659 25.62 -38.22 33.64
C PHE A 659 26.26 -37.77 32.33
N LEU A 660 27.06 -38.64 31.69
CA LEU A 660 27.63 -38.37 30.37
C LEU A 660 26.53 -38.11 29.33
N TRP A 661 25.43 -38.87 29.34
CA TRP A 661 24.34 -38.65 28.38
C TRP A 661 23.59 -37.34 28.60
N ILE A 662 23.47 -36.90 29.86
CA ILE A 662 22.88 -35.60 30.21
C ILE A 662 23.84 -34.46 29.79
N CYS A 663 25.13 -34.56 30.07
CA CYS A 663 26.10 -33.51 29.73
C CYS A 663 26.30 -33.30 28.22
N PHE A 664 26.11 -34.35 27.42
CA PHE A 664 26.27 -34.29 25.97
C PHE A 664 24.92 -34.21 25.22
N ASP A 665 23.81 -33.91 25.90
CA ASP A 665 22.44 -33.79 25.36
C ASP A 665 22.03 -34.90 24.38
N LYS A 666 22.40 -36.14 24.69
CA LYS A 666 22.16 -37.29 23.79
C LYS A 666 20.83 -37.99 23.98
N ILE A 667 20.01 -37.55 24.94
CA ILE A 667 18.69 -38.13 25.21
C ILE A 667 17.63 -37.20 24.64
N SER A 668 16.92 -37.66 23.62
CA SER A 668 15.81 -36.92 23.01
C SER A 668 14.48 -37.64 23.28
N CYS A 669 13.40 -36.85 23.23
CA CYS A 669 12.04 -37.32 23.38
C CYS A 669 11.27 -36.78 22.19
N ASN A 670 11.21 -37.58 21.12
CA ASN A 670 10.74 -37.12 19.82
C ASN A 670 9.39 -37.75 19.49
N ALA A 671 8.59 -37.02 18.72
CA ALA A 671 7.40 -37.55 18.08
C ALA A 671 7.79 -38.65 17.09
N GLN A 672 7.11 -39.78 17.20
CA GLN A 672 7.19 -40.93 16.32
C GLN A 672 5.79 -41.26 15.80
N TYR A 673 5.75 -41.96 14.68
CA TYR A 673 4.50 -42.25 13.98
C TYR A 673 4.27 -43.75 13.92
N THR A 674 3.04 -44.18 14.18
CA THR A 674 2.65 -45.58 13.93
C THR A 674 2.53 -45.83 12.43
N LYS A 675 2.34 -47.10 12.04
CA LYS A 675 2.03 -47.47 10.65
C LYS A 675 0.75 -46.80 10.12
N ASP A 676 -0.14 -46.39 11.02
CA ASP A 676 -1.39 -45.67 10.71
C ASP A 676 -1.22 -44.15 10.87
N GLU A 677 0.01 -43.64 10.80
CA GLU A 677 0.39 -42.22 10.88
C GLU A 677 -0.07 -41.51 12.17
N LYS A 678 -0.28 -42.26 13.26
CA LYS A 678 -0.62 -41.68 14.56
C LYS A 678 0.61 -41.24 15.34
N GLU A 679 0.61 -40.00 15.82
CA GLU A 679 1.72 -39.41 16.58
C GLU A 679 1.77 -39.94 18.03
N PHE A 680 2.96 -40.34 18.49
CA PHE A 680 3.26 -40.67 19.89
C PHE A 680 4.71 -40.26 20.26
N TYR A 681 4.98 -40.01 21.54
CA TYR A 681 6.33 -39.65 21.99
C TYR A 681 7.10 -40.85 22.55
N ASP A 682 8.34 -41.02 22.10
CA ASP A 682 9.24 -42.06 22.62
C ASP A 682 10.63 -41.54 23.02
N CYS A 683 11.27 -42.24 23.96
CA CYS A 683 12.59 -41.94 24.49
C CYS A 683 13.68 -42.52 23.59
N GLN A 684 14.47 -41.66 22.97
CA GLN A 684 15.63 -42.06 22.18
C GLN A 684 16.91 -41.90 23.01
N PHE A 685 17.53 -43.04 23.32
CA PHE A 685 18.81 -43.11 24.03
C PHE A 685 19.96 -43.29 23.04
N PRO A 686 21.17 -42.76 23.33
CA PRO A 686 22.30 -42.87 22.42
C PRO A 686 22.73 -44.33 22.20
N ASN A 687 23.37 -44.61 21.06
CA ASN A 687 23.93 -45.93 20.73
C ASN A 687 24.89 -46.48 21.80
N THR A 688 25.51 -45.61 22.60
CA THR A 688 26.31 -45.99 23.77
C THR A 688 25.51 -46.73 24.86
N LYS A 689 24.18 -46.82 24.76
CA LYS A 689 23.33 -47.69 25.60
C LYS A 689 23.78 -49.16 25.57
N ILE A 690 24.39 -49.58 24.45
CA ILE A 690 24.97 -50.91 24.30
C ILE A 690 26.02 -51.22 25.38
N PHE A 691 26.76 -50.22 25.87
CA PHE A 691 27.73 -50.44 26.95
C PHE A 691 27.06 -50.83 28.26
N SER A 692 25.90 -50.24 28.57
CA SER A 692 25.10 -50.65 29.73
C SER A 692 24.58 -52.07 29.59
N PHE A 693 24.09 -52.43 28.39
CA PHE A 693 23.62 -53.78 28.09
C PHE A 693 24.74 -54.82 28.28
N VAL A 694 25.91 -54.59 27.68
CA VAL A 694 27.07 -55.50 27.79
C VAL A 694 27.54 -55.61 29.25
N PHE A 695 27.56 -54.49 29.98
CA PHE A 695 27.95 -54.48 31.40
C PHE A 695 26.97 -55.27 32.28
N ASN A 696 25.66 -55.03 32.15
CA ASN A 696 24.62 -55.75 32.90
C ASN A 696 24.66 -57.24 32.59
N THR A 697 24.75 -57.62 31.32
CA THR A 697 24.86 -59.01 30.88
C THR A 697 26.10 -59.69 31.45
N SER A 698 27.25 -59.00 31.47
CA SER A 698 28.50 -59.53 32.05
C SER A 698 28.32 -59.82 33.55
N ILE A 699 27.68 -58.90 34.28
CA ILE A 699 27.40 -59.06 35.72
C ILE A 699 26.45 -60.24 35.96
N LEU A 700 25.40 -60.37 35.16
CA LEU A 700 24.45 -61.49 35.22
C LEU A 700 25.16 -62.83 35.01
N ILE A 701 26.01 -62.94 33.98
CA ILE A 701 26.79 -64.14 33.69
C ILE A 701 27.72 -64.50 34.86
N VAL A 702 28.43 -63.53 35.43
CA VAL A 702 29.27 -63.76 36.62
C VAL A 702 28.41 -64.26 37.79
N GLY A 703 27.22 -63.69 37.99
CA GLY A 703 26.26 -64.16 39.00
C GLY A 703 25.86 -65.62 38.81
N VAL A 704 25.54 -66.02 37.59
CA VAL A 704 25.21 -67.41 37.21
C VAL A 704 26.38 -68.35 37.49
N ILE A 705 27.60 -67.97 37.07
CA ILE A 705 28.82 -68.77 37.30
C ILE A 705 29.06 -68.97 38.80
N LEU A 706 28.91 -67.90 39.61
CA LEU A 706 29.08 -67.98 41.05
C LEU A 706 27.99 -68.83 41.71
N ALA A 707 26.73 -68.66 41.32
CA ALA A 707 25.60 -69.45 41.81
C ALA A 707 25.77 -70.95 41.50
N TYR A 708 26.26 -71.28 40.30
CA TYR A 708 26.59 -72.64 39.89
C TYR A 708 27.76 -73.23 40.68
N SER A 709 28.77 -72.40 40.98
CA SER A 709 29.97 -72.81 41.72
C SER A 709 29.68 -73.15 43.18
N ILE A 710 28.66 -72.55 43.79
CA ILE A 710 28.24 -72.85 45.16
C ILE A 710 27.15 -73.94 45.25
N ARG A 711 26.90 -74.71 44.18
CA ARG A 711 25.81 -75.70 44.16
C ARG A 711 25.97 -76.84 45.16
N TYR A 712 27.21 -77.28 45.42
CA TYR A 712 27.52 -78.42 46.30
C TYR A 712 27.73 -78.03 47.77
N VAL A 713 27.46 -76.77 48.13
CA VAL A 713 27.52 -76.31 49.52
C VAL A 713 26.35 -76.92 50.30
N ASN A 714 26.62 -77.47 51.49
CA ASN A 714 25.63 -78.07 52.38
C ASN A 714 24.49 -77.07 52.70
N ASP A 715 23.23 -77.53 52.58
CA ASP A 715 22.02 -76.71 52.68
C ASP A 715 21.90 -75.96 54.01
N ASN A 716 22.48 -76.49 55.08
CA ASN A 716 22.49 -75.84 56.41
C ASN A 716 23.29 -74.52 56.45
N PHE A 717 24.20 -74.29 55.49
CA PHE A 717 25.05 -73.10 55.41
C PHE A 717 24.71 -72.21 54.20
N LYS A 718 23.75 -72.61 53.37
CA LYS A 718 23.45 -71.97 52.09
C LYS A 718 22.14 -71.19 52.18
N GLU A 719 22.21 -69.88 51.94
CA GLU A 719 21.01 -69.14 51.55
C GLU A 719 20.57 -69.58 50.15
N GLN A 720 19.27 -69.72 49.90
CA GLN A 720 18.70 -70.11 48.59
C GLN A 720 18.82 -68.98 47.54
N LEU A 721 20.04 -68.51 47.27
CA LEU A 721 20.35 -67.41 46.36
C LEU A 721 20.40 -67.85 44.88
N ALA A 722 20.58 -69.13 44.60
CA ALA A 722 20.74 -69.63 43.23
C ALA A 722 19.47 -69.45 42.38
N VAL A 723 18.28 -69.73 42.94
CA VAL A 723 17.00 -69.61 42.23
C VAL A 723 16.70 -68.14 41.86
N PRO A 724 16.80 -67.17 42.80
CA PRO A 724 16.72 -65.75 42.45
C PRO A 724 17.70 -65.34 41.35
N VAL A 725 18.97 -65.78 41.41
CA VAL A 725 19.97 -65.44 40.38
C VAL A 725 19.56 -65.94 39.00
N TYR A 726 19.16 -67.21 38.87
CA TYR A 726 18.78 -67.77 37.57
C TYR A 726 17.53 -67.11 36.99
N ILE A 727 16.47 -66.98 37.79
CA ILE A 727 15.20 -66.39 37.30
C ILE A 727 15.41 -64.92 36.94
N TYR A 728 16.10 -64.16 37.81
CA TYR A 728 16.40 -62.76 37.53
C TYR A 728 17.22 -62.61 36.25
N THR A 729 18.24 -63.45 36.04
CA THR A 729 19.07 -63.42 34.82
C THR A 729 18.27 -63.70 33.56
N VAL A 730 17.45 -64.77 33.55
CA VAL A 730 16.65 -65.14 32.36
C VAL A 730 15.64 -64.05 32.02
N LEU A 731 14.93 -63.52 33.01
CA LEU A 731 13.94 -62.46 32.79
C LEU A 731 14.59 -61.15 32.33
N SER A 732 15.73 -60.76 32.92
CA SER A 732 16.47 -59.57 32.50
C SER A 732 17.00 -59.68 31.07
N LEU A 733 17.56 -60.83 30.67
CA LEU A 733 18.02 -61.05 29.30
C LEU A 733 16.86 -61.00 28.29
N PHE A 734 15.70 -61.55 28.65
CA PHE A 734 14.50 -61.47 27.81
C PHE A 734 14.05 -60.03 27.59
N SER A 735 14.01 -59.20 28.63
CA SER A 735 13.67 -57.78 28.50
C SER A 735 14.64 -57.02 27.60
N GLU A 736 15.95 -57.27 27.73
CA GLU A 736 16.97 -56.60 26.90
C GLU A 736 16.86 -56.97 25.42
N ILE A 737 16.48 -58.22 25.10
CA ILE A 737 16.24 -58.66 23.72
C ILE A 737 15.03 -57.92 23.13
N VAL A 738 13.92 -57.84 23.88
CA VAL A 738 12.71 -57.14 23.42
C VAL A 738 12.96 -55.65 23.18
N ASP A 739 13.79 -55.01 24.01
CA ASP A 739 14.13 -53.58 23.85
C ASP A 739 14.96 -53.27 22.59
N HIS A 740 15.64 -54.27 22.01
CA HIS A 740 16.47 -54.11 20.80
C HIS A 740 15.75 -54.46 19.49
N ILE A 741 14.49 -54.91 19.52
CA ILE A 741 13.70 -55.16 18.32
C ILE A 741 12.93 -53.88 17.96
N ASP A 742 13.24 -53.28 16.82
CA ASP A 742 12.68 -51.97 16.42
C ASP A 742 11.20 -52.04 16.01
N ASP A 743 10.78 -53.13 15.35
CA ASP A 743 9.42 -53.28 14.77
C ASP A 743 8.29 -53.55 15.79
N LEU A 744 8.60 -53.66 17.09
CA LEU A 744 7.60 -53.92 18.12
C LEU A 744 6.88 -52.64 18.55
N THR A 745 5.56 -52.73 18.73
CA THR A 745 4.76 -51.62 19.22
C THR A 745 5.22 -51.17 20.62
N LEU A 746 5.11 -49.87 20.88
CA LEU A 746 5.49 -49.30 22.16
C LEU A 746 4.79 -49.97 23.35
N PHE A 747 3.50 -50.26 23.16
CA PHE A 747 2.67 -50.97 24.13
C PHE A 747 3.25 -52.35 24.50
N PHE A 748 3.78 -53.09 23.53
CA PHE A 748 4.36 -54.41 23.77
C PHE A 748 5.66 -54.32 24.57
N LYS A 749 6.55 -53.37 24.22
CA LYS A 749 7.81 -53.14 24.95
C LYS A 749 7.55 -52.78 26.42
N ASP A 750 6.60 -51.88 26.67
CA ASP A 750 6.21 -51.46 28.01
C ASP A 750 5.61 -52.61 28.82
N SER A 751 4.74 -53.42 28.21
CA SER A 751 4.13 -54.61 28.85
C SER A 751 5.19 -55.59 29.34
N VAL A 752 6.19 -55.89 28.50
CA VAL A 752 7.28 -56.81 28.84
C VAL A 752 8.11 -56.25 29.99
N GLY A 753 8.45 -54.94 29.96
CA GLY A 753 9.21 -54.29 31.01
C GLY A 753 8.53 -54.37 32.39
N VAL A 754 7.21 -54.16 32.44
CA VAL A 754 6.41 -54.29 33.68
C VAL A 754 6.38 -55.73 34.18
N LEU A 755 6.14 -56.71 33.29
CA LEU A 755 6.07 -58.12 33.65
C LEU A 755 7.41 -58.64 34.19
N VAL A 756 8.52 -58.35 33.49
CA VAL A 756 9.86 -58.78 33.90
C VAL A 756 10.26 -58.18 35.26
N THR A 757 10.04 -56.88 35.43
CA THR A 757 10.43 -56.17 36.66
C THR A 757 9.62 -56.62 37.88
N SER A 758 8.32 -56.84 37.70
CA SER A 758 7.43 -57.31 38.77
C SER A 758 7.73 -58.76 39.17
N LEU A 759 7.86 -59.68 38.21
CA LEU A 759 8.17 -61.10 38.47
C LEU A 759 9.54 -61.27 39.14
N SER A 760 10.57 -60.60 38.63
CA SER A 760 11.91 -60.66 39.21
C SER A 760 11.94 -60.14 40.66
N SER A 761 11.22 -59.05 40.95
CA SER A 761 11.11 -58.49 42.30
C SER A 761 10.34 -59.41 43.26
N LEU A 762 9.24 -60.04 42.81
CA LEU A 762 8.47 -60.99 43.61
C LEU A 762 9.28 -62.23 43.98
N VAL A 763 10.07 -62.77 43.05
CA VAL A 763 10.97 -63.89 43.31
C VAL A 763 12.01 -63.53 44.37
N VAL A 764 12.62 -62.36 44.27
CA VAL A 764 13.59 -61.87 45.27
C VAL A 764 12.92 -61.70 46.64
N LEU A 765 11.74 -61.07 46.70
CA LEU A 765 10.98 -60.91 47.94
C LEU A 765 10.65 -62.25 48.59
N TYR A 766 10.21 -63.23 47.80
CA TYR A 766 9.83 -64.55 48.31
C TYR A 766 11.02 -65.29 48.94
N PHE A 767 12.10 -65.49 48.19
CA PHE A 767 13.23 -66.30 48.62
C PHE A 767 14.09 -65.62 49.69
N LEU A 768 14.25 -64.30 49.66
CA LEU A 768 15.15 -63.59 50.58
C LEU A 768 14.45 -63.04 51.82
N TYR A 769 13.12 -62.84 51.79
CA TYR A 769 12.39 -62.22 52.90
C TYR A 769 11.28 -63.11 53.42
N ILE A 770 10.30 -63.49 52.59
CA ILE A 770 9.11 -64.24 53.05
C ILE A 770 9.52 -65.57 53.69
N GLN A 771 10.41 -66.34 53.06
CA GLN A 771 10.92 -67.59 53.64
C GLN A 771 11.65 -67.36 54.97
N LYS A 772 12.42 -66.27 55.11
CA LYS A 772 13.13 -65.94 56.35
C LYS A 772 12.17 -65.51 57.47
N PHE A 773 11.18 -64.68 57.16
CA PHE A 773 10.17 -64.26 58.15
C PHE A 773 9.35 -65.46 58.63
N TYR A 774 8.99 -66.38 57.73
CA TYR A 774 8.34 -67.63 58.09
C TYR A 774 9.21 -68.48 59.04
N ALA A 775 10.50 -68.63 58.73
CA ALA A 775 11.44 -69.37 59.57
C ALA A 775 11.62 -68.73 60.97
N VAL A 776 11.73 -67.40 61.06
CA VAL A 776 11.82 -66.66 62.33
C VAL A 776 10.54 -66.80 63.16
N ALA A 777 9.36 -66.68 62.53
CA ALA A 777 8.08 -66.87 63.22
C ALA A 777 7.95 -68.29 63.80
N HIS A 778 8.40 -69.30 63.06
CA HIS A 778 8.37 -70.70 63.51
C HIS A 778 9.41 -70.98 64.61
N GLN A 779 10.60 -70.37 64.58
CA GLN A 779 11.58 -70.45 65.67
C GLN A 779 11.05 -69.80 66.95
N ASN A 780 10.51 -68.58 66.86
CA ASN A 780 9.92 -67.88 68.00
C ASN A 780 8.75 -68.67 68.62
N LYS A 781 7.93 -69.35 67.81
CA LYS A 781 6.85 -70.23 68.30
C LYS A 781 7.39 -71.47 69.05
N ARG A 782 8.49 -72.07 68.57
CA ARG A 782 9.16 -73.21 69.23
C ARG A 782 9.86 -72.82 70.52
N GLU A 783 10.54 -71.68 70.56
CA GLU A 783 11.19 -71.16 71.78
C GLU A 783 10.16 -70.78 72.85
N ARG A 784 9.04 -70.17 72.45
CA ARG A 784 7.91 -69.87 73.36
C ARG A 784 7.29 -71.16 73.92
N SER A 785 7.17 -72.22 73.11
CA SER A 785 6.69 -73.55 73.57
C SER A 785 7.69 -74.28 74.48
N ARG A 786 9.00 -74.18 74.23
CA ARG A 786 10.05 -74.72 75.12
C ARG A 786 10.17 -73.96 76.46
N ASN A 787 10.03 -72.64 76.45
CA ASN A 787 10.03 -71.85 77.68
C ASN A 787 8.85 -72.22 78.59
N ILE A 788 7.66 -72.47 78.01
CA ILE A 788 6.49 -72.98 78.75
C ILE A 788 6.74 -74.39 79.33
N GLY A 789 7.42 -75.29 78.59
CA GLY A 789 7.77 -76.62 79.08
C GLY A 789 8.88 -76.65 80.14
N SER A 790 9.83 -75.71 80.11
CA SER A 790 10.95 -75.65 81.06
C SER A 790 10.56 -75.13 82.45
N VAL A 791 9.44 -74.40 82.56
CA VAL A 791 8.84 -74.01 83.85
C VAL A 791 8.28 -75.22 84.60
N PHE A 792 7.84 -76.27 83.89
CA PHE A 792 7.29 -77.50 84.50
C PHE A 792 8.34 -78.49 85.03
N VAL A 793 9.61 -78.43 84.58
CA VAL A 793 10.64 -79.44 84.95
C VAL A 793 11.50 -79.03 86.16
N LYS A 794 11.42 -77.78 86.63
CA LYS A 794 12.16 -77.30 87.81
C LYS A 794 11.46 -77.51 89.16
N GLN A 795 10.32 -78.22 89.21
CA GLN A 795 9.48 -78.32 90.41
C GLN A 795 9.30 -79.74 91.01
N TYR A 796 10.11 -80.74 90.64
CA TYR A 796 10.11 -82.04 91.32
C TYR A 796 11.49 -82.39 91.88
N PRO A 797 11.66 -82.46 93.22
CA PRO A 797 12.87 -83.01 93.83
C PRO A 797 12.92 -84.53 93.69
N ARG A 798 14.16 -85.05 93.61
CA ARG A 798 14.50 -86.49 93.61
C ARG A 798 13.79 -87.22 94.76
N ARG A 799 13.10 -88.33 94.45
CA ARG A 799 12.77 -89.40 95.41
C ARG A 799 14.06 -90.14 95.81
N SER A 800 14.42 -90.08 97.10
CA SER A 800 14.88 -91.25 97.86
C SER A 800 13.62 -91.90 98.46
N GLY A 801 13.34 -93.19 98.41
CA GLY A 801 14.22 -94.35 98.56
C GLY A 801 13.99 -94.92 99.97
N LEU A 802 13.23 -96.04 100.04
CA LEU A 802 12.74 -96.88 101.17
C LEU A 802 11.19 -96.88 101.13
N SER A 803 10.47 -97.93 100.74
CA SER A 803 10.71 -99.36 100.52
C SER A 803 9.90 -99.85 99.32
#